data_AF-A0A9J5YHD6-F1
#
_entry.id   AF-A0A9J5YHD6-F1
#
_cell.length_a   1.000
_cell.length_b   1.000
_cell.length_c   1.000
_cell.angle_alpha   90.00
_cell.angle_beta   90.00
_cell.angle_gamma   90.00
#
_symmetry.space_group_name_H-M   'P 1'
#
loop_
_entity.id
_entity.type
_entity.pdbx_description
1 polymer ?
#
loop_
_entity_poly.entity_id
_entity_poly.type
_entity_poly.pdbx_seq_one_letter_code
_entity_poly.pdbx_strand_id
1 'polypeptide(L)'
;MAYGNSRSIRFQDDLEATKYAPAHEDNVIKVKHKLDGVRQSEPASRKSDKKYDGGRKSLKSKVLSRVFSEDYERVNKKILDPRGHVIRKWNKIFLVSCLVSLFVDPLLFYLPVVNQDICIDIGVTLEIILTVIRSIADIFYVIQIFVRFRTAYVAPSSHVFGRGELVIDTSKIEQRYIRKGLLIDVIVALPLPQVLIWAVIPNFRGSTMANTKNVLRFIIIFQYLPRLYLIFPLSSQIVKATGVVTETAWAGAAYNLMLYMLASHVLGACWYLLSIERQEACWMYVCNLEKPSCDYGYFDCQSINDPQRKSWFNSSNITRQCDPNKSDYPFGIYGDAVTISVTSALFFNKYFYCLWWGLKNLSALGQDLSTSTHIGEISFAIIVATLGLVLFALLIGNMQTYLQSTTVRLEEWRIRRMDTEQWMHHRQLPQELRQLVRKYDQYKWIATRGVDEEALIKGLPLDLRRDIKRYLCYDLVRRVPLFDQMDERMLDAICERLKPALCTQGTCLVREGDPVNEMLFIIRGNLDSYTTNGGRTGFFNSCRIGPGDFCGEELLTWALNRRPSVILPSSTRTVKAVSEVESFTFVAEDLKFVAAQFRRLHSKQLRHKFRFYSHQWRTWAACFIQAAYRRYKKRKGVAELEALENLVNATESFSGQLDMNAPSPRSGFAEYATRWAASRKGLHKQSDSDSSAVSSLQKPEEPDFSVDD
;
A
#
# COMPACT_ATOMS: atom_id res chain seq x y z
N MET A 1 -32.99 -34.28 -19.91
CA MET A 1 -32.74 -32.88 -20.30
C MET A 1 -31.65 -32.33 -19.39
N ALA A 2 -30.41 -32.32 -19.89
CA ALA A 2 -29.22 -32.03 -19.11
C ALA A 2 -28.89 -30.54 -19.20
N TYR A 3 -28.80 -29.87 -18.06
CA TYR A 3 -28.30 -28.50 -17.94
C TYR A 3 -26.79 -28.52 -17.73
N GLY A 4 -26.06 -27.83 -18.60
CA GLY A 4 -24.61 -27.77 -18.65
C GLY A 4 -23.99 -26.90 -17.55
N ASN A 5 -22.87 -27.40 -17.03
CA ASN A 5 -22.01 -26.83 -16.00
C ASN A 5 -21.44 -25.45 -16.37
N SER A 6 -21.75 -24.42 -15.56
CA SER A 6 -20.96 -23.18 -15.49
C SER A 6 -19.77 -23.40 -14.55
N ARG A 7 -18.58 -23.63 -15.12
CA ARG A 7 -17.31 -23.62 -14.36
C ARG A 7 -17.00 -22.19 -13.90
N SER A 8 -17.09 -21.95 -12.59
CA SER A 8 -16.51 -20.77 -11.95
C SER A 8 -14.98 -20.84 -12.06
N ILE A 9 -14.38 -19.93 -12.82
CA ILE A 9 -12.92 -19.76 -12.88
C ILE A 9 -12.49 -19.10 -11.57
N ARG A 10 -11.84 -19.90 -10.71
CA ARG A 10 -11.15 -19.46 -9.50
C ARG A 10 -9.82 -18.84 -9.95
N PHE A 11 -9.56 -17.58 -9.60
CA PHE A 11 -8.25 -16.98 -9.79
C PHE A 11 -7.26 -17.66 -8.84
N GLN A 12 -6.24 -18.29 -9.41
CA GLN A 12 -5.10 -18.84 -8.69
C GLN A 12 -4.03 -17.74 -8.69
N ASP A 13 -3.95 -17.01 -7.58
CA ASP A 13 -2.78 -16.20 -7.25
C ASP A 13 -1.64 -17.17 -6.92
N ASP A 14 -0.66 -17.30 -7.82
CA ASP A 14 0.72 -17.68 -7.52
C ASP A 14 1.52 -17.57 -8.83
N LEU A 15 2.25 -16.47 -9.02
CA LEU A 15 3.36 -16.43 -9.98
C LEU A 15 4.64 -16.70 -9.19
N GLU A 16 5.03 -17.97 -9.26
CA GLU A 16 6.30 -18.49 -8.77
C GLU A 16 7.46 -17.62 -9.26
N ALA A 17 8.23 -17.11 -8.30
CA ALA A 17 9.55 -16.55 -8.54
C ALA A 17 10.47 -17.69 -8.99
N THR A 18 10.82 -17.72 -10.27
CA THR A 18 11.87 -18.57 -10.81
C THR A 18 13.21 -18.19 -10.18
N LYS A 19 13.68 -19.05 -9.25
CA LYS A 19 15.05 -19.07 -8.75
C LYS A 19 16.00 -19.42 -9.90
N TYR A 20 16.82 -18.47 -10.32
CA TYR A 20 18.06 -18.77 -11.04
C TYR A 20 19.21 -18.97 -10.03
N ALA A 21 19.95 -20.07 -10.18
CA ALA A 21 21.16 -20.38 -9.44
C ALA A 21 22.34 -19.48 -9.89
N PRO A 22 23.36 -19.24 -9.04
CA PRO A 22 24.43 -18.28 -9.34
C PRO A 22 25.51 -18.91 -10.24
N ALA A 23 25.87 -18.19 -11.30
CA ALA A 23 27.05 -18.49 -12.12
C ALA A 23 28.13 -17.43 -11.85
N HIS A 24 29.32 -17.94 -11.48
CA HIS A 24 30.66 -17.37 -11.59
C HIS A 24 30.86 -15.85 -11.63
N GLU A 25 31.46 -15.33 -10.54
CA GLU A 25 32.19 -14.06 -10.53
C GLU A 25 33.39 -14.12 -11.47
N ASP A 26 33.44 -13.20 -12.44
CA ASP A 26 34.70 -12.66 -12.94
C ASP A 26 34.54 -11.20 -13.38
N ASN A 27 35.35 -10.34 -12.73
CA ASN A 27 35.88 -9.05 -13.16
C ASN A 27 34.98 -8.05 -13.90
N VAL A 28 34.39 -7.10 -13.16
CA VAL A 28 34.08 -5.75 -13.70
C VAL A 28 34.51 -4.65 -12.73
N ILE A 29 35.32 -3.76 -13.32
CA ILE A 29 35.98 -2.56 -12.79
C ILE A 29 34.96 -1.57 -12.21
N LYS A 30 35.11 -1.19 -10.93
CA LYS A 30 34.41 -0.07 -10.29
C LYS A 30 35.15 1.24 -10.57
N VAL A 31 34.64 2.05 -11.49
CA VAL A 31 35.02 3.45 -11.65
C VAL A 31 34.41 4.27 -10.50
N LYS A 32 35.27 4.87 -9.68
CA LYS A 32 34.90 5.67 -8.50
C LYS A 32 35.15 7.14 -8.85
N HIS A 33 34.10 7.94 -9.06
CA HIS A 33 34.24 9.38 -9.17
C HIS A 33 34.56 9.97 -7.79
N LYS A 34 35.74 10.61 -7.69
CA LYS A 34 36.20 11.42 -6.56
C LYS A 34 35.80 12.87 -6.83
N LEU A 35 35.08 13.51 -5.91
CA LEU A 35 34.95 14.96 -5.86
C LEU A 35 36.07 15.50 -4.96
N ASP A 36 36.98 16.25 -5.57
CA ASP A 36 38.02 17.02 -4.88
C ASP A 36 37.45 18.34 -4.35
N GLY A 37 37.89 18.72 -3.16
CA GLY A 37 37.55 19.97 -2.47
C GLY A 37 38.61 20.33 -1.43
N VAL A 38 39.72 20.85 -1.92
CA VAL A 38 40.74 21.76 -1.33
C VAL A 38 40.85 21.81 0.21
N ARG A 39 42.01 21.32 0.70
CA ARG A 39 42.60 21.68 2.00
C ARG A 39 43.43 22.94 1.86
N GLN A 40 43.23 23.91 2.76
CA GLN A 40 44.25 24.93 3.10
C GLN A 40 44.83 24.61 4.48
N SER A 41 46.14 24.85 4.61
CA SER A 41 47.03 24.45 5.70
C SER A 41 47.58 25.63 6.49
N GLU A 42 47.71 25.39 7.81
CA GLU A 42 48.68 25.93 8.79
C GLU A 42 48.63 27.40 9.29
N PRO A 43 49.22 27.75 10.46
CA PRO A 43 50.01 26.94 11.41
C PRO A 43 49.58 27.00 12.90
N ALA A 44 50.20 26.10 13.68
CA ALA A 44 50.15 26.01 15.13
C ALA A 44 50.97 27.10 15.85
N SER A 45 50.52 27.54 17.02
CA SER A 45 51.40 28.08 18.07
C SER A 45 50.98 27.57 19.46
N ARG A 46 51.98 27.17 20.24
CA ARG A 46 51.89 26.74 21.65
C ARG A 46 52.11 27.95 22.55
N LYS A 47 51.30 28.13 23.63
CA LYS A 47 51.72 28.03 25.04
C LYS A 47 50.69 28.58 26.05
N SER A 48 50.55 27.81 27.13
CA SER A 48 50.35 28.14 28.57
C SER A 48 49.10 28.87 29.10
N ASP A 49 48.38 28.12 29.94
CA ASP A 49 47.86 28.44 31.29
C ASP A 49 47.10 29.74 31.56
N LYS A 50 45.80 29.59 31.89
CA LYS A 50 45.30 29.73 33.29
C LYS A 50 43.80 29.39 33.38
N LYS A 51 43.47 28.59 34.41
CA LYS A 51 42.12 28.35 34.92
C LYS A 51 41.42 29.67 35.30
N TYR A 52 40.16 29.81 34.91
CA TYR A 52 39.10 30.28 35.81
C TYR A 52 37.80 29.53 35.49
N ASP A 53 37.29 28.86 36.51
CA ASP A 53 36.02 28.14 36.55
C ASP A 53 34.87 29.14 36.69
N GLY A 54 33.70 28.79 36.15
CA GLY A 54 32.51 29.65 36.22
C GLY A 54 31.46 29.35 35.15
N GLY A 55 30.61 28.34 35.39
CA GLY A 55 29.21 28.42 34.95
C GLY A 55 28.80 27.81 33.60
N ARG A 56 29.54 26.87 32.99
CA ARG A 56 29.13 26.27 31.69
C ARG A 56 28.47 24.88 31.74
N LYS A 57 28.19 24.32 32.92
CA LYS A 57 27.55 22.99 33.06
C LYS A 57 26.01 22.98 32.91
N SER A 58 25.32 24.12 33.04
CA SER A 58 23.85 24.18 32.94
C SER A 58 23.32 24.27 31.50
N LEU A 59 24.06 24.89 30.58
CA LEU A 59 23.60 25.07 29.19
C LEU A 59 23.68 23.78 28.35
N LYS A 60 24.69 22.92 28.57
CA LYS A 60 24.80 21.65 27.83
C LYS A 60 23.72 20.63 28.21
N SER A 61 23.24 20.61 29.46
CA SER A 61 22.13 19.73 29.86
C SER A 61 20.79 20.21 29.27
N LYS A 62 20.59 21.53 29.15
CA LYS A 62 19.41 22.10 28.47
C LYS A 62 19.36 21.74 26.99
N VAL A 63 20.50 21.76 26.29
CA VAL A 63 20.58 21.41 24.87
C VAL A 63 20.33 19.92 24.61
N LEU A 64 20.77 19.02 25.51
CA LEU A 64 20.51 17.58 25.38
C LEU A 64 19.06 17.17 25.71
N SER A 65 18.24 18.08 26.27
CA SER A 65 16.87 17.76 26.66
C SER A 65 15.88 17.72 25.48
N ARG A 66 16.27 18.26 24.31
CA ARG A 66 15.45 18.34 23.09
C ARG A 66 16.25 17.76 21.93
N VAL A 67 15.84 16.60 21.44
CA VAL A 67 16.50 15.91 20.33
C VAL A 67 15.42 15.41 19.38
N PHE A 68 15.63 15.52 18.07
CA PHE A 68 14.74 14.90 17.08
C PHE A 68 15.02 13.40 17.00
N SER A 69 14.04 12.60 16.57
CA SER A 69 14.21 11.14 16.48
C SER A 69 15.40 10.71 15.64
N GLU A 70 15.72 11.48 14.60
CA GLU A 70 16.85 11.24 13.69
C GLU A 70 18.22 11.50 14.36
N ASP A 71 18.26 12.39 15.36
CA ASP A 71 19.49 12.74 16.10
C ASP A 71 19.72 11.87 17.35
N TYR A 72 18.72 11.10 17.76
CA TYR A 72 18.78 10.24 18.95
C TYR A 72 19.83 9.11 18.81
N GLU A 73 20.07 8.60 17.59
CA GLU A 73 21.08 7.55 17.35
C GLU A 73 22.49 7.97 17.77
N ARG A 74 22.79 9.28 17.78
CA ARG A 74 24.11 9.82 18.15
C ARG A 74 24.36 9.90 19.66
N VAL A 75 23.33 9.76 20.50
CA VAL A 75 23.39 10.03 21.96
C VAL A 75 23.23 8.77 22.82
N ASN A 76 23.03 7.60 22.21
CA ASN A 76 22.41 6.47 22.91
C ASN A 76 23.30 5.71 23.91
N LYS A 77 22.69 5.32 25.06
CA LYS A 77 23.03 4.13 25.87
C LYS A 77 22.08 3.84 27.07
N LYS A 78 21.19 4.74 27.50
CA LYS A 78 20.38 4.56 28.75
C LYS A 78 18.87 4.87 28.71
N ILE A 79 18.36 5.49 27.64
CA ILE A 79 16.94 5.92 27.53
C ILE A 79 16.36 5.28 26.29
N LEU A 80 15.10 4.86 26.30
CA LEU A 80 14.43 4.16 25.22
C LEU A 80 13.57 5.13 24.40
N ASP A 81 13.70 5.09 23.07
CA ASP A 81 12.81 5.83 22.17
C ASP A 81 11.44 5.13 22.07
N PRO A 82 10.32 5.82 22.35
CA PRO A 82 8.97 5.27 22.19
C PRO A 82 8.64 4.82 20.77
N ARG A 83 9.30 5.37 19.74
CA ARG A 83 9.14 4.97 18.32
C ARG A 83 10.07 3.81 17.92
N GLY A 84 10.99 3.41 18.79
CA GLY A 84 11.98 2.40 18.51
C GLY A 84 11.40 0.99 18.37
N HIS A 85 12.08 0.14 17.59
CA HIS A 85 11.70 -1.26 17.40
C HIS A 85 11.61 -2.05 18.71
N VAL A 86 12.49 -1.76 19.67
CA VAL A 86 12.55 -2.43 20.99
C VAL A 86 11.27 -2.17 21.80
N ILE A 87 10.84 -0.90 21.92
CA ILE A 87 9.62 -0.54 22.64
C ILE A 87 8.38 -1.10 21.93
N ARG A 88 8.34 -1.07 20.59
CA ARG A 88 7.23 -1.66 19.84
C ARG A 88 7.09 -3.16 20.09
N LYS A 89 8.21 -3.90 20.08
CA LYS A 89 8.22 -5.34 20.36
C LYS A 89 7.83 -5.61 21.83
N TRP A 90 8.36 -4.83 22.77
CA TRP A 90 8.02 -4.94 24.19
C TRP A 90 6.54 -4.66 24.44
N ASN A 91 5.96 -3.60 23.88
CA ASN A 91 4.54 -3.28 24.02
C ASN A 91 3.63 -4.40 23.49
N LYS A 92 4.01 -5.08 22.40
CA LYS A 92 3.29 -6.27 21.89
C LYS A 92 3.39 -7.45 22.87
N ILE A 93 4.59 -7.76 23.39
CA ILE A 93 4.79 -8.83 24.38
C ILE A 93 4.02 -8.54 25.66
N PHE A 94 4.08 -7.30 26.13
CA PHE A 94 3.38 -6.85 27.33
C PHE A 94 1.86 -6.88 27.15
N LEU A 95 1.33 -6.54 25.97
CA LEU A 95 -0.10 -6.69 25.66
C LEU A 95 -0.54 -8.15 25.76
N VAL A 96 0.25 -9.09 25.21
CA VAL A 96 -0.05 -10.53 25.32
C VAL A 96 -0.02 -10.98 26.79
N SER A 97 0.97 -10.54 27.57
CA SER A 97 1.02 -10.81 29.01
C SER A 97 -0.20 -10.26 29.77
N CYS A 98 -0.65 -9.05 29.43
CA CYS A 98 -1.88 -8.46 30.00
C CYS A 98 -3.12 -9.32 29.69
N LEU A 99 -3.25 -9.80 28.45
CA LEU A 99 -4.36 -10.66 28.04
C LEU A 99 -4.35 -12.01 28.76
N VAL A 100 -3.16 -12.63 28.91
CA VAL A 100 -2.98 -13.86 29.69
C VAL A 100 -3.38 -13.62 31.14
N SER A 101 -2.96 -12.51 31.74
CA SER A 101 -3.41 -12.15 33.09
C SER A 101 -4.94 -12.06 33.13
N LEU A 102 -5.59 -11.25 32.29
CA LEU A 102 -7.04 -11.10 32.30
C LEU A 102 -7.81 -12.41 32.09
N PHE A 103 -7.21 -13.40 31.43
CA PHE A 103 -7.79 -14.73 31.30
C PHE A 103 -7.66 -15.57 32.57
N VAL A 104 -6.57 -15.42 33.32
CA VAL A 104 -6.28 -16.18 34.55
C VAL A 104 -7.10 -15.65 35.74
N ASP A 105 -7.34 -14.35 35.85
CA ASP A 105 -8.04 -13.76 37.02
C ASP A 105 -9.43 -14.39 37.28
N PRO A 106 -10.32 -14.57 36.28
CA PRO A 106 -11.61 -15.21 36.50
C PRO A 106 -11.51 -16.71 36.82
N LEU A 107 -10.39 -17.37 36.50
CA LEU A 107 -10.21 -18.78 36.85
C LEU A 107 -10.17 -19.00 38.37
N LEU A 108 -9.78 -17.98 39.14
CA LEU A 108 -9.81 -18.00 40.60
C LEU A 108 -11.23 -18.13 41.17
N PHE A 109 -12.26 -17.79 40.39
CA PHE A 109 -13.66 -17.99 40.81
C PHE A 109 -14.09 -19.46 40.80
N TYR A 110 -13.31 -20.36 40.19
CA TYR A 110 -13.56 -21.81 40.21
C TYR A 110 -12.88 -22.55 41.38
N LEU A 111 -12.21 -21.82 42.28
CA LEU A 111 -11.56 -22.37 43.47
C LEU A 111 -12.52 -23.04 44.46
N PRO A 112 -13.67 -22.43 44.86
CA PRO A 112 -14.63 -23.11 45.71
C PRO A 112 -15.28 -24.27 44.94
N VAL A 113 -15.30 -25.45 45.56
CA VAL A 113 -15.91 -26.67 45.01
C VAL A 113 -16.89 -27.22 46.02
N VAL A 114 -18.07 -27.61 45.54
CA VAL A 114 -19.09 -28.25 46.38
C VAL A 114 -18.86 -29.76 46.35
N ASN A 115 -18.75 -30.37 47.53
CA ASN A 115 -18.67 -31.81 47.68
C ASN A 115 -20.07 -32.43 47.88
N GLN A 116 -20.20 -33.74 47.63
CA GLN A 116 -21.48 -34.47 47.75
C GLN A 116 -22.05 -34.43 49.18
N ASP A 117 -21.18 -34.30 50.19
CA ASP A 117 -21.57 -34.21 51.59
C ASP A 117 -22.12 -32.83 52.00
N ILE A 118 -22.45 -31.92 51.08
CA ILE A 118 -22.95 -30.56 51.38
C ILE A 118 -21.93 -29.75 52.20
N CYS A 119 -20.76 -29.60 51.61
CA CYS A 119 -19.72 -28.75 52.14
C CYS A 119 -18.94 -28.11 50.98
N ILE A 120 -18.28 -26.99 51.27
CA ILE A 120 -17.43 -26.28 50.32
C ILE A 120 -15.98 -26.47 50.73
N ASP A 121 -15.16 -26.88 49.76
CA ASP A 121 -13.70 -26.96 49.89
C ASP A 121 -13.02 -26.07 48.85
N ILE A 122 -11.73 -25.80 49.04
CA ILE A 122 -10.90 -25.05 48.11
C ILE A 122 -10.01 -26.05 47.34
N GLY A 123 -10.10 -26.03 46.02
CA GLY A 123 -9.30 -26.91 45.16
C GLY A 123 -7.80 -26.57 45.16
N VAL A 124 -7.03 -27.19 46.06
CA VAL A 124 -5.59 -26.94 46.28
C VAL A 124 -4.75 -27.05 44.99
N THR A 125 -5.00 -28.05 44.15
CA THR A 125 -4.23 -28.23 42.89
C THR A 125 -4.41 -27.07 41.93
N LEU A 126 -5.66 -26.57 41.79
CA LEU A 126 -5.97 -25.44 40.92
C LEU A 126 -5.40 -24.14 41.49
N GLU A 127 -5.48 -23.98 42.82
CA GLU A 127 -4.92 -22.84 43.55
C GLU A 127 -3.41 -22.67 43.28
N ILE A 128 -2.63 -23.74 43.40
CA ILE A 128 -1.18 -23.71 43.15
C ILE A 128 -0.88 -23.34 41.69
N ILE A 129 -1.56 -23.97 40.73
CA ILE A 129 -1.32 -23.73 39.30
C ILE A 129 -1.65 -22.27 38.93
N LEU A 130 -2.81 -21.77 39.36
CA LEU A 130 -3.25 -20.41 39.02
C LEU A 130 -2.35 -19.35 39.67
N THR A 131 -1.93 -19.56 40.92
CA THR A 131 -1.04 -18.61 41.61
C THR A 131 0.36 -18.56 41.00
N VAL A 132 0.90 -19.69 40.52
CA VAL A 132 2.18 -19.71 39.77
C VAL A 132 2.07 -18.93 38.46
N ILE A 133 1.08 -19.22 37.63
CA ILE A 133 0.88 -18.54 36.34
C ILE A 133 0.67 -17.04 36.56
N ARG A 134 -0.13 -16.67 37.56
CA ARG A 134 -0.37 -15.27 37.91
C ARG A 134 0.90 -14.55 38.34
N SER A 135 1.73 -15.18 39.17
CA SER A 135 2.99 -14.59 39.64
C SER A 135 3.97 -14.34 38.49
N ILE A 136 4.00 -15.23 37.48
CA ILE A 136 4.79 -15.02 36.26
C ILE A 136 4.27 -13.80 35.49
N ALA A 137 2.95 -13.63 35.35
CA ALA A 137 2.37 -12.46 34.68
C ALA A 137 2.66 -11.15 35.43
N ASP A 138 2.60 -11.17 36.77
CA ASP A 138 2.87 -9.98 37.61
C ASP A 138 4.31 -9.43 37.43
N ILE A 139 5.29 -10.30 37.15
CA ILE A 139 6.67 -9.88 36.82
C ILE A 139 6.71 -8.94 35.60
N PHE A 140 5.90 -9.20 34.57
CA PHE A 140 5.87 -8.34 33.38
C PHE A 140 5.35 -6.93 33.68
N TYR A 141 4.41 -6.78 34.62
CA TYR A 141 3.95 -5.47 35.08
C TYR A 141 5.05 -4.70 35.83
N VAL A 142 5.85 -5.39 36.64
CA VAL A 142 7.02 -4.78 37.30
C VAL A 142 8.06 -4.33 36.28
N ILE A 143 8.36 -5.16 35.27
CA ILE A 143 9.29 -4.77 34.19
C ILE A 143 8.71 -3.58 33.40
N GLN A 144 7.41 -3.52 33.16
CA GLN A 144 6.77 -2.41 32.48
C GLN A 144 6.94 -1.08 33.23
N ILE A 145 6.83 -1.08 34.56
CA ILE A 145 7.11 0.11 35.38
C ILE A 145 8.54 0.60 35.12
N PHE A 146 9.53 -0.32 35.13
CA PHE A 146 10.92 0.02 34.84
C PHE A 146 11.10 0.58 33.42
N VAL A 147 10.46 -0.02 32.42
CA VAL A 147 10.51 0.44 31.03
C VAL A 147 9.90 1.84 30.90
N ARG A 148 8.79 2.14 31.59
CA ARG A 148 8.14 3.46 31.59
C ARG A 148 9.04 4.56 32.17
N PHE A 149 9.79 4.27 33.23
CA PHE A 149 10.79 5.20 33.78
C PHE A 149 11.94 5.50 32.81
N ARG A 150 12.23 4.58 31.88
CA ARG A 150 13.32 4.71 30.90
C ARG A 150 12.85 5.17 29.52
N THR A 151 11.55 5.32 29.29
CA THR A 151 11.01 5.67 27.97
C THR A 151 10.85 7.17 27.82
N ALA A 152 11.46 7.74 26.78
CA ALA A 152 11.28 9.14 26.44
C ALA A 152 9.83 9.44 26.00
N TYR A 153 9.43 10.71 26.04
CA TYR A 153 8.10 11.12 25.62
C TYR A 153 8.14 12.26 24.62
N VAL A 154 7.10 12.36 23.80
CA VAL A 154 6.88 13.47 22.87
C VAL A 154 6.15 14.61 23.59
N ALA A 155 6.68 15.83 23.50
CA ALA A 155 6.09 16.99 24.16
C ALA A 155 4.75 17.40 23.49
N PRO A 156 3.66 17.63 24.24
CA PRO A 156 2.37 18.05 23.67
C PRO A 156 2.45 19.35 22.85
N SER A 157 3.28 20.30 23.29
CA SER A 157 3.45 21.62 22.66
C SER A 157 4.10 21.58 21.28
N SER A 158 4.77 20.48 20.91
CA SER A 158 5.44 20.32 19.62
C SER A 158 4.61 19.54 18.59
N HIS A 159 3.35 19.21 18.92
CA HIS A 159 2.39 18.67 17.95
C HIS A 159 1.94 19.71 16.89
N VAL A 160 2.12 21.00 17.16
CA VAL A 160 1.72 22.10 16.25
C VAL A 160 2.51 22.07 14.92
N PHE A 161 3.70 21.48 14.90
CA PHE A 161 4.53 21.30 13.69
C PHE A 161 4.68 19.84 13.25
N GLY A 162 3.74 18.97 13.63
CA GLY A 162 3.55 17.63 13.04
C GLY A 162 4.55 16.54 13.42
N ARG A 163 5.75 16.83 13.95
CA ARG A 163 6.76 15.80 14.27
C ARG A 163 7.08 15.57 15.74
N GLY A 164 6.69 16.47 16.64
CA GLY A 164 6.80 16.30 18.08
C GLY A 164 8.26 16.15 18.58
N GLU A 165 8.77 17.15 19.29
CA GLU A 165 10.06 17.11 19.98
C GLU A 165 10.11 15.99 21.04
N LEU A 166 11.18 15.18 21.02
CA LEU A 166 11.43 14.13 21.99
C LEU A 166 12.17 14.71 23.20
N VAL A 167 11.59 14.51 24.40
CA VAL A 167 12.21 14.90 25.66
C VAL A 167 12.95 13.71 26.25
N ILE A 168 14.28 13.86 26.39
CA ILE A 168 15.21 12.81 26.83
C ILE A 168 15.68 13.05 28.29
N ASP A 169 15.33 14.16 28.90
CA ASP A 169 15.76 14.47 30.27
C ASP A 169 15.15 13.51 31.31
N THR A 170 16.00 12.73 31.99
CA THR A 170 15.57 11.67 32.92
C THR A 170 14.71 12.21 34.06
N SER A 171 15.06 13.38 34.61
CA SER A 171 14.31 13.97 35.72
C SER A 171 12.89 14.38 35.29
N LYS A 172 12.74 14.89 34.06
CA LYS A 172 11.43 15.26 33.50
C LYS A 172 10.57 14.04 33.18
N ILE A 173 11.20 12.96 32.70
CA ILE A 173 10.52 11.68 32.44
C ILE A 173 9.97 11.11 33.75
N GLU A 174 10.82 11.01 34.78
CA GLU A 174 10.47 10.49 36.12
C GLU A 174 9.34 11.30 36.75
N GLN A 175 9.46 12.63 36.83
CA GLN A 175 8.43 13.49 37.42
C GLN A 175 7.08 13.40 36.69
N ARG A 176 7.10 13.31 35.36
CA ARG A 176 5.87 13.16 34.57
C ARG A 176 5.21 11.81 34.85
N TYR A 177 6.00 10.73 34.89
CA TYR A 177 5.47 9.39 35.11
C TYR A 177 4.92 9.22 36.54
N ILE A 178 5.64 9.71 37.55
CA ILE A 178 5.19 9.71 38.96
C ILE A 178 3.85 10.41 39.12
N ARG A 179 3.64 11.57 38.46
CA ARG A 179 2.39 12.34 38.58
C ARG A 179 1.20 11.76 37.82
N LYS A 180 1.42 11.07 36.70
CA LYS A 180 0.34 10.71 35.76
C LYS A 180 0.04 9.22 35.63
N GLY A 181 1.00 8.34 35.89
CA GLY A 181 0.89 6.92 35.52
C GLY A 181 1.28 5.94 36.62
N LEU A 182 2.26 6.29 37.46
CA LEU A 182 2.86 5.35 38.41
C LEU A 182 1.84 4.69 39.35
N LEU A 183 0.88 5.44 39.89
CA LEU A 183 -0.10 4.90 40.84
C LEU A 183 -0.94 3.78 40.24
N ILE A 184 -1.39 3.92 38.99
CA ILE A 184 -2.18 2.90 38.30
C ILE A 184 -1.33 1.66 38.04
N ASP A 185 -0.11 1.85 37.52
CA ASP A 185 0.78 0.73 37.21
C ASP A 185 1.20 -0.04 38.48
N VAL A 186 1.40 0.66 39.60
CA VAL A 186 1.68 0.04 40.90
C VAL A 186 0.50 -0.78 41.40
N ILE A 187 -0.72 -0.23 41.39
CA ILE A 187 -1.94 -0.96 41.82
C ILE A 187 -2.11 -2.25 41.01
N VAL A 188 -1.87 -2.17 39.70
CA VAL A 188 -1.96 -3.31 38.79
C VAL A 188 -0.89 -4.37 39.09
N ALA A 189 0.34 -3.96 39.41
CA ALA A 189 1.47 -4.86 39.67
C ALA A 189 1.43 -5.56 41.04
N LEU A 190 0.55 -5.14 41.97
CA LEU A 190 0.45 -5.79 43.28
C LEU A 190 -0.10 -7.22 43.15
N PRO A 191 0.48 -8.22 43.84
CA PRO A 191 -0.02 -9.60 43.85
C PRO A 191 -1.06 -9.82 44.99
N LEU A 192 -2.12 -9.00 45.06
CA LEU A 192 -3.09 -9.04 46.18
C LEU A 192 -3.79 -10.41 46.35
N PRO A 193 -4.25 -11.10 45.27
CA PRO A 193 -4.84 -12.43 45.38
C PRO A 193 -3.88 -13.45 45.97
N GLN A 194 -2.60 -13.42 45.60
CA GLN A 194 -1.60 -14.36 46.10
C GLN A 194 -1.31 -14.11 47.58
N VAL A 195 -1.19 -12.86 48.00
CA VAL A 195 -1.02 -12.50 49.42
C VAL A 195 -2.22 -12.93 50.24
N LEU A 196 -3.44 -12.69 49.76
CA LEU A 196 -4.66 -13.11 50.45
C LEU A 196 -4.72 -14.64 50.58
N ILE A 197 -4.52 -15.37 49.48
CA ILE A 197 -4.62 -16.83 49.42
C ILE A 197 -3.60 -17.51 50.34
N TRP A 198 -2.34 -17.07 50.32
CA TRP A 198 -1.27 -17.76 51.05
C TRP A 198 -0.96 -17.19 52.44
N ALA A 199 -1.23 -15.91 52.70
CA ALA A 199 -0.88 -15.27 53.98
C ALA A 199 -2.09 -14.94 54.87
N VAL A 200 -3.28 -14.76 54.30
CA VAL A 200 -4.46 -14.34 55.07
C VAL A 200 -5.42 -15.51 55.30
N ILE A 201 -5.84 -16.22 54.25
CA ILE A 201 -6.81 -17.33 54.36
C ILE A 201 -6.36 -18.43 55.35
N PRO A 202 -5.09 -18.87 55.38
CA PRO A 202 -4.65 -19.91 56.31
C PRO A 202 -4.66 -19.46 57.78
N ASN A 203 -4.52 -18.15 58.03
CA ASN A 203 -4.40 -17.57 59.37
C ASN A 203 -5.75 -17.24 60.03
N PHE A 204 -6.86 -17.22 59.28
CA PHE A 204 -8.21 -16.93 59.76
C PHE A 204 -9.13 -18.16 59.80
N ARG A 205 -8.57 -19.36 59.95
CA ARG A 205 -9.32 -20.63 59.97
C ARG A 205 -10.16 -20.76 61.25
N GLY A 206 -11.48 -20.82 61.08
CA GLY A 206 -12.49 -21.04 62.14
C GLY A 206 -13.53 -19.92 62.23
N SER A 207 -14.77 -20.21 61.81
CA SER A 207 -16.01 -19.41 61.93
C SER A 207 -16.23 -18.17 61.04
N THR A 208 -15.19 -17.54 60.46
CA THR A 208 -15.36 -16.29 59.64
C THR A 208 -15.25 -16.49 58.12
N MET A 209 -15.59 -17.68 57.60
CA MET A 209 -15.47 -18.02 56.17
C MET A 209 -16.29 -17.12 55.22
N ALA A 210 -17.48 -16.67 55.63
CA ALA A 210 -18.34 -15.83 54.80
C ALA A 210 -17.71 -14.44 54.51
N ASN A 211 -17.01 -13.84 55.48
CA ASN A 211 -16.34 -12.56 55.30
C ASN A 211 -15.09 -12.70 54.41
N THR A 212 -14.34 -13.79 54.56
CA THR A 212 -13.12 -14.06 53.79
C THR A 212 -13.39 -14.30 52.30
N LYS A 213 -14.49 -15.00 51.95
CA LYS A 213 -14.93 -15.24 50.55
C LYS A 213 -15.31 -13.93 49.84
N ASN A 214 -16.08 -13.07 50.52
CA ASN A 214 -16.48 -11.77 50.00
C ASN A 214 -15.26 -10.84 49.79
N VAL A 215 -14.28 -10.89 50.70
CA VAL A 215 -13.02 -10.13 50.57
C VAL A 215 -12.21 -10.62 49.37
N LEU A 216 -12.10 -11.94 49.15
CA LEU A 216 -11.40 -12.50 47.99
C LEU A 216 -12.00 -12.02 46.67
N ARG A 217 -13.33 -12.08 46.55
CA ARG A 217 -14.06 -11.59 45.38
C ARG A 217 -13.83 -10.10 45.14
N PHE A 218 -13.92 -9.28 46.19
CA PHE A 218 -13.69 -7.84 46.08
C PHE A 218 -12.27 -7.55 45.61
N ILE A 219 -11.25 -8.24 46.15
CA ILE A 219 -9.85 -8.05 45.73
C ILE A 219 -9.65 -8.44 44.28
N ILE A 220 -10.21 -9.56 43.83
CA ILE A 220 -10.09 -10.01 42.42
C ILE A 220 -10.70 -8.95 41.49
N ILE A 221 -11.91 -8.46 41.77
CA ILE A 221 -12.58 -7.43 40.96
C ILE A 221 -11.80 -6.10 41.00
N PHE A 222 -11.34 -5.68 42.18
CA PHE A 222 -10.58 -4.45 42.38
C PHE A 222 -9.27 -4.44 41.59
N GLN A 223 -8.64 -5.60 41.39
CA GLN A 223 -7.46 -5.72 40.54
C GLN A 223 -7.77 -5.89 39.06
N TYR A 224 -8.86 -6.57 38.73
CA TYR A 224 -9.26 -6.84 37.36
C TYR A 224 -9.55 -5.56 36.58
N LEU A 225 -10.29 -4.62 37.20
CA LEU A 225 -10.72 -3.38 36.53
C LEU A 225 -9.54 -2.48 36.11
N PRO A 226 -8.55 -2.18 36.98
CA PRO A 226 -7.34 -1.46 36.57
C PRO A 226 -6.52 -2.18 35.49
N ARG A 227 -6.42 -3.52 35.54
CA ARG A 227 -5.73 -4.33 34.52
C ARG A 227 -6.41 -4.19 33.16
N LEU A 228 -7.74 -4.25 33.13
CA LEU A 228 -8.53 -4.04 31.92
C LEU A 228 -8.37 -2.60 31.40
N TYR A 229 -8.43 -1.61 32.30
CA TYR A 229 -8.23 -0.21 31.95
C TYR A 229 -6.88 0.04 31.28
N LEU A 230 -5.81 -0.64 31.70
CA LEU A 230 -4.45 -0.48 31.17
C LEU A 230 -4.31 -0.91 29.69
N ILE A 231 -5.19 -1.80 29.20
CA ILE A 231 -5.17 -2.24 27.79
C ILE A 231 -5.54 -1.11 26.83
N PHE A 232 -6.46 -0.21 27.21
CA PHE A 232 -6.90 0.89 26.34
C PHE A 232 -5.77 1.87 25.96
N PRO A 233 -5.01 2.47 26.91
CA PRO A 233 -3.92 3.37 26.57
C PRO A 233 -2.76 2.63 25.88
N LEU A 234 -2.52 1.36 26.20
CA LEU A 234 -1.50 0.55 25.53
C LEU A 234 -1.86 0.29 24.06
N SER A 235 -3.10 -0.14 23.81
CA SER A 235 -3.63 -0.36 22.47
C SER A 235 -3.61 0.93 21.64
N SER A 236 -4.02 2.06 22.24
CA SER A 236 -3.96 3.38 21.58
C SER A 236 -2.52 3.77 21.21
N GLN A 237 -1.54 3.48 22.05
CA GLN A 237 -0.12 3.74 21.74
C GLN A 237 0.38 2.86 20.58
N ILE A 238 -0.03 1.59 20.53
CA ILE A 238 0.32 0.69 19.42
C ILE A 238 -0.32 1.19 18.13
N VAL A 239 -1.63 1.46 18.11
CA VAL A 239 -2.35 1.98 16.93
C VAL A 239 -1.71 3.27 16.41
N LYS A 240 -1.36 4.21 17.29
CA LYS A 240 -0.69 5.46 16.87
C LYS A 240 0.69 5.24 16.27
N ALA A 241 1.41 4.18 16.67
CA ALA A 241 2.76 3.88 16.19
C ALA A 241 2.78 3.03 14.92
N THR A 242 1.82 2.13 14.73
CA THR A 242 1.77 1.18 13.61
C THR A 242 0.60 1.39 12.65
N GLY A 243 -0.30 2.35 12.92
CA GLY A 243 -1.53 2.57 12.17
C GLY A 243 -2.63 1.56 12.49
N VAL A 244 -2.26 0.31 12.80
CA VAL A 244 -3.17 -0.80 13.13
C VAL A 244 -2.62 -1.59 14.33
N VAL A 245 -3.49 -2.12 15.21
CA VAL A 245 -3.08 -2.98 16.35
C VAL A 245 -2.35 -4.23 15.85
N THR A 246 -2.81 -4.79 14.74
CA THR A 246 -2.32 -6.02 14.12
C THR A 246 -1.89 -5.79 12.68
N GLU A 247 -0.86 -6.49 12.22
CA GLU A 247 -0.31 -6.31 10.86
C GLU A 247 -1.23 -6.85 9.77
N THR A 248 -2.16 -7.76 10.10
CA THR A 248 -3.12 -8.35 9.17
C THR A 248 -4.56 -8.12 9.63
N ALA A 249 -5.48 -7.98 8.67
CA ALA A 249 -6.92 -7.86 8.93
C ALA A 249 -7.48 -9.09 9.67
N TRP A 250 -7.00 -10.29 9.32
CA TRP A 250 -7.36 -11.54 10.00
C TRP A 250 -6.93 -11.58 11.47
N ALA A 251 -5.72 -11.09 11.79
CA ALA A 251 -5.29 -10.98 13.19
C ALA A 251 -6.14 -9.98 13.97
N GLY A 252 -6.61 -8.90 13.33
CA GLY A 252 -7.53 -7.93 13.92
C GLY A 252 -8.90 -8.54 14.22
N ALA A 253 -9.41 -9.36 13.30
CA ALA A 253 -10.64 -10.12 13.51
C ALA A 253 -10.51 -11.12 14.68
N ALA A 254 -9.43 -11.92 14.68
CA ALA A 254 -9.16 -12.87 15.76
C ALA A 254 -9.01 -12.18 17.13
N TYR A 255 -8.36 -11.01 17.17
CA TYR A 255 -8.23 -10.21 18.40
C TYR A 255 -9.59 -9.76 18.96
N ASN A 256 -10.49 -9.25 18.12
CA ASN A 256 -11.82 -8.84 18.57
C ASN A 256 -12.67 -10.05 19.01
N LEU A 257 -12.58 -11.18 18.32
CA LEU A 257 -13.24 -12.42 18.72
C LEU A 257 -12.72 -12.93 20.07
N MET A 258 -11.41 -12.87 20.29
CA MET A 258 -10.78 -13.24 21.55
C MET A 258 -11.26 -12.35 22.72
N LEU A 259 -11.41 -11.04 22.51
CA LEU A 259 -11.97 -10.14 23.54
C LEU A 259 -13.44 -10.49 23.87
N TYR A 260 -14.23 -10.85 22.86
CA TYR A 260 -15.61 -11.33 23.05
C TYR A 260 -15.64 -12.64 23.84
N MET A 261 -14.78 -13.61 23.49
CA MET A 261 -14.63 -14.86 24.25
C MET A 261 -14.15 -14.62 25.69
N LEU A 262 -13.27 -13.64 25.91
CA LEU A 262 -12.79 -13.26 27.24
C LEU A 262 -13.94 -12.70 28.10
N ALA A 263 -14.79 -11.84 27.54
CA ALA A 263 -15.97 -11.34 28.25
C ALA A 263 -16.92 -12.50 28.64
N SER A 264 -17.10 -13.47 27.74
CA SER A 264 -17.87 -14.68 28.02
C SER A 264 -17.30 -15.51 29.16
N HIS A 265 -15.98 -15.71 29.14
CA HIS A 265 -15.25 -16.40 30.19
C HIS A 265 -15.45 -15.74 31.55
N VAL A 266 -15.33 -14.40 31.62
CA VAL A 266 -15.55 -13.62 32.86
C VAL A 266 -16.98 -13.79 33.37
N LEU A 267 -17.99 -13.64 32.50
CA LEU A 267 -19.39 -13.77 32.91
C LEU A 267 -19.73 -15.19 33.36
N GLY A 268 -19.23 -16.22 32.67
CA GLY A 268 -19.39 -17.62 33.06
C GLY A 268 -18.76 -17.92 34.42
N ALA A 269 -17.56 -17.40 34.66
CA ALA A 269 -16.87 -17.56 35.95
C ALA A 269 -17.60 -16.83 37.09
N CYS A 270 -18.11 -15.62 36.84
CA CYS A 270 -18.97 -14.90 37.79
C CYS A 270 -20.25 -15.69 38.09
N TRP A 271 -20.90 -16.25 37.07
CA TRP A 271 -22.10 -17.06 37.24
C TRP A 271 -21.83 -18.32 38.08
N TYR A 272 -20.70 -19.00 37.86
CA TYR A 272 -20.29 -20.14 38.69
C TYR A 272 -20.16 -19.79 40.17
N LEU A 273 -19.41 -18.71 40.47
CA LEU A 273 -19.22 -18.26 41.86
C LEU A 273 -20.55 -17.86 42.51
N LEU A 274 -21.39 -17.11 41.80
CA LEU A 274 -22.71 -16.71 42.27
C LEU A 274 -23.65 -17.92 42.47
N SER A 275 -23.47 -18.99 41.68
CA SER A 275 -24.22 -20.24 41.85
C SER A 275 -23.86 -20.93 43.16
N ILE A 276 -22.56 -20.97 43.51
CA ILE A 276 -22.10 -21.50 44.81
C ILE A 276 -22.61 -20.63 45.95
N GLU A 277 -22.54 -19.30 45.83
CA GLU A 277 -23.10 -18.39 46.85
C GLU A 277 -24.61 -18.60 47.02
N ARG A 278 -25.35 -18.84 45.93
CA ARG A 278 -26.79 -19.10 45.99
C ARG A 278 -27.10 -20.45 46.64
N GLN A 279 -26.29 -21.47 46.36
CA GLN A 279 -26.39 -22.79 46.96
C GLN A 279 -26.07 -22.74 48.47
N GLU A 280 -25.01 -22.04 48.87
CA GLU A 280 -24.66 -21.79 50.28
C GLU A 280 -25.76 -20.99 51.00
N ALA A 281 -26.36 -19.99 50.36
CA ALA A 281 -27.48 -19.23 50.92
C ALA A 281 -28.72 -20.10 51.18
N CYS A 282 -29.00 -21.10 50.33
CA CYS A 282 -30.05 -22.07 50.60
C CYS A 282 -29.72 -22.91 51.85
N TRP A 283 -28.49 -23.40 51.96
CA TRP A 283 -28.07 -24.17 53.13
C TRP A 283 -28.16 -23.36 54.42
N MET A 284 -27.72 -22.10 54.39
CA MET A 284 -27.86 -21.18 55.52
C MET A 284 -29.33 -20.90 55.87
N TYR A 285 -30.22 -20.81 54.88
CA TYR A 285 -31.65 -20.63 55.10
C TYR A 285 -32.24 -21.83 55.86
N VAL A 286 -31.98 -23.06 55.41
CA VAL A 286 -32.42 -24.29 56.09
C VAL A 286 -31.82 -24.40 57.49
N CYS A 287 -30.52 -24.14 57.63
CA CYS A 287 -29.81 -24.17 58.90
C CYS A 287 -30.40 -23.20 59.94
N ASN A 288 -30.86 -22.02 59.50
CA ASN A 288 -31.52 -21.06 60.38
C ASN A 288 -32.88 -21.54 60.88
N LEU A 289 -33.61 -22.31 60.08
CA LEU A 289 -34.87 -22.94 60.51
C LEU A 289 -34.63 -24.07 61.51
N GLU A 290 -33.48 -24.75 61.43
CA GLU A 290 -33.11 -25.88 62.29
C GLU A 290 -32.29 -25.47 63.54
N LYS A 291 -32.14 -24.17 63.82
CA LYS A 291 -31.44 -23.71 65.04
C LYS A 291 -32.17 -24.17 66.32
N PRO A 292 -31.44 -24.64 67.35
CA PRO A 292 -29.98 -24.55 67.55
C PRO A 292 -29.17 -25.74 67.04
N SER A 293 -29.77 -26.72 66.36
CA SER A 293 -29.11 -27.98 65.97
C SER A 293 -28.09 -27.85 64.83
N CYS A 294 -28.14 -26.73 64.09
CA CYS A 294 -27.25 -26.45 62.97
C CYS A 294 -26.33 -25.24 63.25
N ASP A 295 -25.05 -25.38 62.90
CA ASP A 295 -24.07 -24.30 62.89
C ASP A 295 -23.52 -24.06 61.47
N TYR A 296 -23.22 -22.81 61.14
CA TYR A 296 -22.67 -22.42 59.84
C TYR A 296 -21.29 -23.03 59.57
N GLY A 297 -20.55 -23.42 60.62
CA GLY A 297 -19.29 -24.14 60.51
C GLY A 297 -19.42 -25.51 59.83
N TYR A 298 -20.61 -26.12 59.81
CA TYR A 298 -20.87 -27.43 59.21
C TYR A 298 -20.75 -27.47 57.68
N PHE A 299 -20.76 -26.30 57.03
CA PHE A 299 -20.62 -26.16 55.58
C PHE A 299 -19.16 -26.13 55.11
N ASP A 300 -18.19 -26.13 56.02
CA ASP A 300 -16.77 -26.33 55.69
C ASP A 300 -16.47 -27.84 55.62
N CYS A 301 -15.83 -28.29 54.54
CA CYS A 301 -15.47 -29.71 54.40
C CYS A 301 -14.48 -30.20 55.46
N GLN A 302 -13.78 -29.31 56.17
CA GLN A 302 -12.95 -29.69 57.32
C GLN A 302 -13.79 -30.19 58.51
N SER A 303 -15.05 -29.78 58.61
CA SER A 303 -15.99 -30.19 59.67
C SER A 303 -16.67 -31.54 59.41
N ILE A 304 -16.41 -32.20 58.27
CA ILE A 304 -17.06 -33.50 57.92
C ILE A 304 -16.85 -34.55 59.01
N ASN A 305 -15.69 -34.54 59.66
CA ASN A 305 -15.33 -35.51 60.69
C ASN A 305 -15.90 -35.19 62.08
N ASP A 306 -16.52 -34.01 62.27
CA ASP A 306 -17.14 -33.63 63.52
C ASP A 306 -18.38 -34.52 63.80
N PRO A 307 -18.44 -35.19 64.96
CA PRO A 307 -19.59 -36.01 65.33
C PRO A 307 -20.91 -35.23 65.39
N GLN A 308 -20.91 -33.96 65.79
CA GLN A 308 -22.14 -33.15 65.87
C GLN A 308 -22.70 -32.86 64.48
N ARG A 309 -21.82 -32.52 63.53
CA ARG A 309 -22.15 -32.32 62.13
C ARG A 309 -22.70 -33.57 61.47
N LYS A 310 -22.10 -34.75 61.72
CA LYS A 310 -22.61 -36.04 61.20
C LYS A 310 -24.01 -36.37 61.72
N SER A 311 -24.26 -36.13 63.02
CA SER A 311 -25.57 -36.35 63.63
C SER A 311 -26.63 -35.40 63.05
N TRP A 312 -26.27 -34.14 62.82
CA TRP A 312 -27.15 -33.17 62.18
C TRP A 312 -27.44 -33.55 60.72
N PHE A 313 -26.42 -33.84 59.92
CA PHE A 313 -26.59 -34.17 58.50
C PHE A 313 -27.52 -35.37 58.28
N ASN A 314 -27.38 -36.42 59.09
CA ASN A 314 -28.24 -37.61 59.03
C ASN A 314 -29.69 -37.37 59.44
N SER A 315 -29.95 -36.38 60.30
CA SER A 315 -31.31 -36.04 60.75
C SER A 315 -31.96 -34.95 59.91
N SER A 316 -31.17 -34.09 59.27
CA SER A 316 -31.63 -33.00 58.40
C SER A 316 -32.08 -33.50 57.02
N ASN A 317 -33.03 -32.80 56.39
CA ASN A 317 -33.46 -33.07 55.01
C ASN A 317 -32.93 -32.01 54.03
N ILE A 318 -31.73 -31.49 54.31
CA ILE A 318 -31.14 -30.37 53.60
C ILE A 318 -30.91 -30.64 52.11
N THR A 319 -30.56 -31.87 51.73
CA THR A 319 -30.33 -32.25 50.32
C THR A 319 -31.58 -32.08 49.48
N ARG A 320 -32.75 -32.44 50.02
CA ARG A 320 -34.03 -32.30 49.32
C ARG A 320 -34.56 -30.87 49.35
N GLN A 321 -34.35 -30.18 50.48
CA GLN A 321 -34.79 -28.78 50.65
C GLN A 321 -33.95 -27.77 49.85
N CYS A 322 -32.76 -28.15 49.39
CA CYS A 322 -31.93 -27.34 48.49
C CYS A 322 -31.74 -27.97 47.10
N ASP A 323 -32.69 -28.81 46.68
CA ASP A 323 -32.79 -29.31 45.30
C ASP A 323 -33.73 -28.36 44.50
N PRO A 324 -33.26 -27.67 43.45
CA PRO A 324 -34.09 -26.72 42.70
C PRO A 324 -35.38 -27.31 42.11
N ASN A 325 -35.44 -28.62 41.87
CA ASN A 325 -36.62 -29.29 41.32
C ASN A 325 -37.64 -29.72 42.38
N LYS A 326 -37.24 -29.77 43.66
CA LYS A 326 -38.06 -30.33 44.76
C LYS A 326 -38.29 -29.34 45.90
N SER A 327 -37.62 -28.20 45.87
CA SER A 327 -37.70 -27.17 46.91
C SER A 327 -38.39 -25.92 46.40
N ASP A 328 -39.04 -25.20 47.32
CA ASP A 328 -39.64 -23.89 47.04
C ASP A 328 -38.61 -22.74 47.12
N TYR A 329 -37.33 -23.05 47.33
CA TYR A 329 -36.29 -22.02 47.42
C TYR A 329 -36.03 -21.43 46.02
N PRO A 330 -36.11 -20.09 45.85
CA PRO A 330 -36.01 -19.48 44.53
C PRO A 330 -34.56 -19.46 44.02
N PHE A 331 -34.12 -20.50 43.32
CA PHE A 331 -32.77 -20.56 42.75
C PHE A 331 -32.57 -19.64 41.53
N GLY A 332 -33.62 -19.41 40.73
CA GLY A 332 -33.57 -18.57 39.53
C GLY A 332 -32.52 -19.04 38.51
N ILE A 333 -31.76 -18.12 37.92
CA ILE A 333 -30.73 -18.39 36.89
C ILE A 333 -29.59 -19.31 37.36
N TYR A 334 -29.49 -19.58 38.67
CA TYR A 334 -28.47 -20.45 39.26
C TYR A 334 -28.95 -21.89 39.45
N GLY A 335 -30.25 -22.17 39.24
CA GLY A 335 -30.83 -23.50 39.43
C GLY A 335 -30.15 -24.57 38.55
N ASP A 336 -29.88 -24.22 37.30
CA ASP A 336 -29.21 -25.10 36.32
C ASP A 336 -27.85 -25.60 36.80
N ALA A 337 -27.10 -24.77 37.56
CA ALA A 337 -25.79 -25.15 38.08
C ALA A 337 -25.87 -26.32 39.06
N VAL A 338 -26.95 -26.37 39.85
CA VAL A 338 -27.18 -27.39 40.87
C VAL A 338 -27.83 -28.64 40.26
N THR A 339 -28.82 -28.47 39.38
CA THR A 339 -29.52 -29.61 38.73
C THR A 339 -28.58 -30.42 37.83
N ILE A 340 -27.69 -29.75 37.10
CA ILE A 340 -26.69 -30.37 36.20
C ILE A 340 -25.41 -30.75 36.97
N SER A 341 -25.34 -30.46 38.28
CA SER A 341 -24.18 -30.75 39.15
C SER A 341 -22.87 -30.13 38.65
N VAL A 342 -22.95 -28.89 38.13
CA VAL A 342 -21.78 -28.12 37.66
C VAL A 342 -20.87 -27.74 38.82
N THR A 343 -21.45 -27.48 40.01
CA THR A 343 -20.70 -27.06 41.21
C THR A 343 -19.77 -28.14 41.76
N SER A 344 -20.08 -29.42 41.52
CA SER A 344 -19.30 -30.60 41.93
C SER A 344 -18.51 -31.27 40.79
N ALA A 345 -18.64 -30.78 39.55
CA ALA A 345 -17.99 -31.40 38.39
C ALA A 345 -16.47 -31.16 38.34
N LEU A 346 -15.76 -32.02 37.59
CA LEU A 346 -14.34 -31.85 37.26
C LEU A 346 -14.09 -30.49 36.58
N PHE A 347 -12.89 -29.93 36.77
CA PHE A 347 -12.52 -28.59 36.31
C PHE A 347 -12.86 -28.31 34.84
N PHE A 348 -12.47 -29.19 33.92
CA PHE A 348 -12.72 -28.98 32.50
C PHE A 348 -14.22 -28.99 32.16
N ASN A 349 -15.00 -29.88 32.78
CA ASN A 349 -16.44 -29.97 32.53
C ASN A 349 -17.14 -28.69 33.02
N LYS A 350 -16.84 -28.23 34.24
CA LYS A 350 -17.40 -26.98 34.76
C LYS A 350 -16.93 -25.75 33.96
N TYR A 351 -15.66 -25.70 33.55
CA TYR A 351 -15.12 -24.61 32.75
C TYR A 351 -15.82 -24.47 31.40
N PHE A 352 -15.90 -25.54 30.61
CA PHE A 352 -16.53 -25.49 29.29
C PHE A 352 -18.03 -25.20 29.38
N TYR A 353 -18.71 -25.74 30.39
CA TYR A 353 -20.13 -25.44 30.62
C TYR A 353 -20.35 -23.97 30.96
N CYS A 354 -19.55 -23.39 31.86
CA CYS A 354 -19.67 -21.99 32.23
C CYS A 354 -19.28 -21.04 31.08
N LEU A 355 -18.27 -21.41 30.28
CA LEU A 355 -17.92 -20.68 29.06
C LEU A 355 -19.07 -20.70 28.05
N TRP A 356 -19.69 -21.86 27.83
CA TRP A 356 -20.87 -22.01 26.98
C TRP A 356 -22.05 -21.18 27.50
N TRP A 357 -22.31 -21.20 28.81
CA TRP A 357 -23.34 -20.38 29.45
C TRP A 357 -23.11 -18.89 29.20
N GLY A 358 -21.86 -18.41 29.33
CA GLY A 358 -21.49 -17.04 29.01
C GLY A 358 -21.72 -16.69 27.53
N LEU A 359 -21.36 -17.59 26.61
CA LEU A 359 -21.47 -17.36 25.16
C LEU A 359 -22.94 -17.30 24.74
N LYS A 360 -23.75 -18.23 25.27
CA LYS A 360 -25.20 -18.31 25.05
C LYS A 360 -25.85 -16.97 25.41
N ASN A 361 -25.57 -16.44 26.60
CA ASN A 361 -26.20 -15.22 27.10
C ASN A 361 -25.63 -13.93 26.50
N LEU A 362 -24.33 -13.86 26.16
CA LEU A 362 -23.76 -12.69 25.46
C LEU A 362 -24.24 -12.56 24.02
N SER A 363 -24.53 -13.68 23.35
CA SER A 363 -24.93 -13.67 21.94
C SER A 363 -26.30 -13.05 21.68
N ALA A 364 -27.11 -12.82 22.73
CA ALA A 364 -28.52 -12.44 22.70
C ALA A 364 -29.46 -13.43 21.99
N LEU A 365 -28.99 -14.17 20.98
CA LEU A 365 -29.75 -15.17 20.20
C LEU A 365 -30.14 -16.41 20.98
N GLY A 366 -29.34 -16.77 21.99
CA GLY A 366 -29.59 -17.93 22.86
C GLY A 366 -29.99 -17.57 24.28
N GLN A 367 -30.25 -16.29 24.59
CA GLN A 367 -30.48 -15.86 25.96
C GLN A 367 -31.81 -16.40 26.50
N ASP A 368 -31.75 -17.11 27.63
CA ASP A 368 -32.90 -17.72 28.29
C ASP A 368 -32.71 -17.59 29.81
N LEU A 369 -32.72 -16.34 30.28
CA LEU A 369 -32.50 -16.01 31.69
C LEU A 369 -33.86 -15.92 32.42
N SER A 370 -34.16 -16.95 33.21
CA SER A 370 -35.33 -17.00 34.09
C SER A 370 -34.97 -16.52 35.51
N THR A 371 -35.19 -15.24 35.80
CA THR A 371 -34.78 -14.65 37.08
C THR A 371 -35.78 -14.87 38.20
N SER A 372 -35.30 -15.06 39.44
CA SER A 372 -36.15 -14.93 40.63
C SER A 372 -36.40 -13.46 41.02
N THR A 373 -37.15 -13.20 42.09
CA THR A 373 -37.40 -11.85 42.64
C THR A 373 -36.19 -11.25 43.37
N HIS A 374 -35.04 -11.95 43.40
CA HIS A 374 -33.84 -11.48 44.09
C HIS A 374 -33.16 -10.33 43.34
N ILE A 375 -33.01 -9.18 44.01
CA ILE A 375 -32.46 -7.95 43.41
C ILE A 375 -31.07 -8.15 42.81
N GLY A 376 -30.18 -8.89 43.50
CA GLY A 376 -28.82 -9.15 43.01
C GLY A 376 -28.78 -9.95 41.71
N GLU A 377 -29.71 -10.90 41.56
CA GLU A 377 -29.85 -11.74 40.39
C GLU A 377 -30.40 -10.94 39.20
N ILE A 378 -31.46 -10.18 39.42
CA ILE A 378 -32.06 -9.29 38.41
C ILE A 378 -31.00 -8.28 37.93
N SER A 379 -30.24 -7.68 38.85
CA SER A 379 -29.18 -6.74 38.52
C SER A 379 -28.08 -7.39 37.66
N PHE A 380 -27.67 -8.62 38.00
CA PHE A 380 -26.69 -9.36 37.20
C PHE A 380 -27.23 -9.70 35.81
N ALA A 381 -28.49 -10.14 35.70
CA ALA A 381 -29.13 -10.45 34.42
C ALA A 381 -29.25 -9.21 33.51
N ILE A 382 -29.59 -8.04 34.07
CA ILE A 382 -29.62 -6.75 33.33
C ILE A 382 -28.21 -6.41 32.81
N ILE A 383 -27.17 -6.58 33.63
CA ILE A 383 -25.78 -6.33 33.20
C ILE A 383 -25.37 -7.28 32.06
N VAL A 384 -25.69 -8.58 32.18
CA VAL A 384 -25.38 -9.57 31.14
C VAL A 384 -26.09 -9.22 29.82
N ALA A 385 -27.38 -8.89 29.88
CA ALA A 385 -28.17 -8.56 28.69
C ALA A 385 -27.66 -7.28 27.99
N THR A 386 -27.39 -6.22 28.76
CA THR A 386 -26.89 -4.94 28.22
C THR A 386 -25.48 -5.07 27.66
N LEU A 387 -24.58 -5.77 28.37
CA LEU A 387 -23.22 -6.01 27.92
C LEU A 387 -23.20 -6.92 26.68
N GLY A 388 -24.03 -7.96 26.63
CA GLY A 388 -24.20 -8.85 25.49
C GLY A 388 -24.58 -8.10 24.22
N LEU A 389 -25.62 -7.27 24.29
CA LEU A 389 -26.08 -6.46 23.15
C LEU A 389 -24.96 -5.56 22.61
N VAL A 390 -24.26 -4.82 23.48
CA VAL A 390 -23.20 -3.90 23.08
C VAL A 390 -22.00 -4.64 22.49
N LEU A 391 -21.52 -5.69 23.16
CA LEU A 391 -20.35 -6.45 22.70
C LEU A 391 -20.62 -7.19 21.39
N PHE A 392 -21.81 -7.76 21.22
CA PHE A 392 -22.19 -8.45 19.99
C PHE A 392 -22.31 -7.47 18.81
N ALA A 393 -22.91 -6.29 19.03
CA ALA A 393 -22.95 -5.23 18.01
C ALA A 393 -21.54 -4.74 17.61
N LEU A 394 -20.64 -4.54 18.59
CA LEU A 394 -19.25 -4.17 18.32
C LEU A 394 -18.49 -5.27 17.56
N LEU A 395 -18.72 -6.54 17.89
CA LEU A 395 -18.12 -7.66 17.18
C LEU A 395 -18.52 -7.64 15.70
N ILE A 396 -19.82 -7.55 15.41
CA ILE A 396 -20.33 -7.51 14.03
C ILE A 396 -19.79 -6.28 13.28
N GLY A 397 -19.86 -5.09 13.88
CA GLY A 397 -19.39 -3.85 13.23
C GLY A 397 -17.89 -3.86 12.93
N ASN A 398 -17.07 -4.36 13.85
CA ASN A 398 -15.64 -4.48 13.65
C ASN A 398 -15.30 -5.55 12.61
N MET A 399 -15.95 -6.73 12.66
CA MET A 399 -15.77 -7.78 11.64
C MET A 399 -16.11 -7.28 10.24
N GLN A 400 -17.23 -6.55 10.10
CA GLN A 400 -17.65 -5.98 8.83
C GLN A 400 -16.60 -5.01 8.27
N THR A 401 -16.05 -4.14 9.12
CA THR A 401 -15.01 -3.18 8.71
C THR A 401 -13.76 -3.89 8.19
N TYR A 402 -13.30 -4.96 8.85
CA TYR A 402 -12.13 -5.73 8.39
C TYR A 402 -12.40 -6.48 7.08
N LEU A 403 -13.57 -7.12 6.94
CA LEU A 403 -13.95 -7.82 5.71
C LEU A 403 -14.12 -6.85 4.54
N GLN A 404 -14.63 -5.64 4.78
CA GLN A 404 -14.73 -4.60 3.75
C GLN A 404 -13.36 -4.10 3.31
N SER A 405 -12.41 -3.93 4.23
CA SER A 405 -11.08 -3.39 3.89
C SER A 405 -10.31 -4.23 2.86
N THR A 406 -10.50 -5.54 2.83
CA THR A 406 -9.87 -6.43 1.83
C THR A 406 -10.60 -6.39 0.49
N THR A 407 -11.91 -6.11 0.48
CA THR A 407 -12.73 -6.08 -0.74
C THR A 407 -12.81 -4.71 -1.39
N VAL A 408 -12.34 -3.62 -0.75
CA VAL A 408 -12.39 -2.26 -1.32
C VAL A 408 -11.91 -2.20 -2.76
N ARG A 409 -10.73 -2.75 -3.07
CA ARG A 409 -10.17 -2.68 -4.44
C ARG A 409 -10.98 -3.48 -5.46
N LEU A 410 -11.51 -4.63 -5.06
CA LEU A 410 -12.37 -5.45 -5.91
C LEU A 410 -13.70 -4.77 -6.16
N GLU A 411 -14.25 -4.11 -5.14
CA GLU A 411 -15.53 -3.41 -5.24
C GLU A 411 -15.38 -2.11 -6.04
N GLU A 412 -14.28 -1.35 -5.86
CA GLU A 412 -13.93 -0.20 -6.72
C GLU A 412 -13.89 -0.61 -8.20
N TRP A 413 -13.22 -1.72 -8.53
CA TRP A 413 -13.20 -2.27 -9.87
C TRP A 413 -14.60 -2.65 -10.37
N ARG A 414 -15.38 -3.35 -9.53
CA ARG A 414 -16.72 -3.82 -9.86
C ARG A 414 -17.67 -2.67 -10.16
N ILE A 415 -17.69 -1.65 -9.30
CA ILE A 415 -18.51 -0.44 -9.45
C ILE A 415 -18.11 0.27 -10.73
N ARG A 416 -16.82 0.55 -10.93
CA ARG A 416 -16.34 1.24 -12.13
C ARG A 416 -16.72 0.49 -13.42
N ARG A 417 -16.57 -0.83 -13.44
CA ARG A 417 -16.98 -1.66 -14.58
C ARG A 417 -18.48 -1.60 -14.83
N MET A 418 -19.29 -1.67 -13.78
CA MET A 418 -20.74 -1.58 -13.89
C MET A 418 -21.17 -0.21 -14.44
N ASP A 419 -20.58 0.87 -13.95
CA ASP A 419 -20.85 2.24 -14.41
C ASP A 419 -20.48 2.41 -15.89
N THR A 420 -19.30 1.90 -16.31
CA THR A 420 -18.92 1.92 -17.74
C THR A 420 -19.92 1.12 -18.59
N GLU A 421 -20.32 -0.09 -18.17
CA GLU A 421 -21.29 -0.90 -18.93
C GLU A 421 -22.67 -0.23 -19.05
N GLN A 422 -23.17 0.35 -17.94
CA GLN A 422 -24.43 1.09 -17.94
C GLN A 422 -24.35 2.31 -18.87
N TRP A 423 -23.25 3.06 -18.81
CA TRP A 423 -23.02 4.19 -19.71
C TRP A 423 -22.97 3.76 -21.18
N MET A 424 -22.26 2.68 -21.51
CA MET A 424 -22.19 2.14 -22.88
C MET A 424 -23.55 1.66 -23.39
N HIS A 425 -24.35 1.05 -22.52
CA HIS A 425 -25.69 0.58 -22.85
C HIS A 425 -26.65 1.76 -23.08
N HIS A 426 -26.64 2.76 -22.19
CA HIS A 426 -27.48 3.95 -22.30
C HIS A 426 -27.19 4.75 -23.58
N ARG A 427 -25.93 4.77 -24.01
CA ARG A 427 -25.50 5.39 -25.28
C ARG A 427 -25.66 4.51 -26.50
N GLN A 428 -26.17 3.28 -26.34
CA GLN A 428 -26.42 2.33 -27.42
C GLN A 428 -25.17 2.07 -28.30
N LEU A 429 -23.98 1.99 -27.68
CA LEU A 429 -22.75 1.79 -28.44
C LEU A 429 -22.78 0.45 -29.20
N PRO A 430 -22.22 0.37 -30.42
CA PRO A 430 -22.00 -0.87 -31.14
C PRO A 430 -21.16 -1.88 -30.35
N GLN A 431 -21.41 -3.17 -30.57
CA GLN A 431 -20.74 -4.24 -29.82
C GLN A 431 -19.22 -4.21 -29.97
N GLU A 432 -18.70 -3.85 -31.15
CA GLU A 432 -17.26 -3.73 -31.40
C GLU A 432 -16.62 -2.66 -30.51
N LEU A 433 -17.21 -1.46 -30.42
CA LEU A 433 -16.73 -0.39 -29.56
C LEU A 433 -16.81 -0.78 -28.07
N ARG A 434 -17.86 -1.49 -27.65
CA ARG A 434 -17.97 -1.99 -26.28
C ARG A 434 -16.83 -2.94 -25.93
N GLN A 435 -16.45 -3.84 -26.84
CA GLN A 435 -15.32 -4.75 -26.61
C GLN A 435 -13.99 -4.00 -26.53
N LEU A 436 -13.79 -2.97 -27.35
CA LEU A 436 -12.59 -2.13 -27.29
C LEU A 436 -12.49 -1.38 -25.95
N VAL A 437 -13.59 -0.80 -25.47
CA VAL A 437 -13.65 -0.13 -24.16
C VAL A 437 -13.36 -1.12 -23.03
N ARG A 438 -13.98 -2.32 -23.03
CA ARG A 438 -13.70 -3.36 -22.03
C ARG A 438 -12.23 -3.77 -22.00
N LYS A 439 -11.62 -3.98 -23.16
CA LYS A 439 -10.20 -4.34 -23.27
C LYS A 439 -9.32 -3.21 -22.72
N TYR A 440 -9.64 -1.96 -23.04
CA TYR A 440 -8.92 -0.79 -22.53
C TYR A 440 -9.04 -0.66 -21.01
N ASP A 441 -10.24 -0.70 -20.45
CA ASP A 441 -10.46 -0.57 -19.02
C ASP A 441 -9.79 -1.70 -18.22
N GLN A 442 -9.85 -2.94 -18.73
CA GLN A 442 -9.17 -4.08 -18.14
C GLN A 442 -7.65 -3.89 -18.13
N TYR A 443 -7.07 -3.50 -19.27
CA TYR A 443 -5.64 -3.25 -19.34
C TYR A 443 -5.20 -2.10 -18.44
N LYS A 444 -5.93 -0.97 -18.47
CA LYS A 444 -5.68 0.18 -17.60
C LYS A 444 -5.70 -0.21 -16.13
N TRP A 445 -6.64 -1.04 -15.70
CA TRP A 445 -6.70 -1.52 -14.32
C TRP A 445 -5.53 -2.42 -13.95
N ILE A 446 -5.11 -3.34 -14.84
CA ILE A 446 -3.96 -4.21 -14.58
C ILE A 446 -2.67 -3.38 -14.49
N ALA A 447 -2.50 -2.39 -15.37
CA ALA A 447 -1.31 -1.54 -15.41
C ALA A 447 -1.22 -0.59 -14.20
N THR A 448 -2.32 0.08 -13.86
CA THR A 448 -2.32 1.16 -12.83
C THR A 448 -2.85 0.73 -11.46
N ARG A 449 -3.47 -0.46 -11.37
CA ARG A 449 -4.25 -0.92 -10.19
C ARG A 449 -5.29 0.09 -9.70
N GLY A 450 -5.84 0.89 -10.62
CA GLY A 450 -6.84 1.91 -10.33
C GLY A 450 -6.26 3.22 -9.76
N VAL A 451 -4.93 3.37 -9.71
CA VAL A 451 -4.28 4.61 -9.28
C VAL A 451 -4.30 5.62 -10.42
N ASP A 452 -4.74 6.84 -10.12
CA ASP A 452 -4.60 7.98 -11.01
C ASP A 452 -3.22 8.63 -10.79
N GLU A 453 -2.28 8.35 -11.70
CA GLU A 453 -0.90 8.84 -11.64
C GLU A 453 -0.81 10.36 -11.61
N GLU A 454 -1.65 11.07 -12.38
CA GLU A 454 -1.62 12.53 -12.43
C GLU A 454 -2.12 13.14 -11.13
N ALA A 455 -3.21 12.59 -10.57
CA ALA A 455 -3.74 13.05 -9.28
C ALA A 455 -2.76 12.78 -8.14
N LEU A 456 -2.10 11.62 -8.14
CA LEU A 456 -1.06 11.26 -7.17
C LEU A 456 0.10 12.25 -7.21
N ILE A 457 0.64 12.51 -8.40
CA ILE A 457 1.78 13.41 -8.60
C ILE A 457 1.40 14.87 -8.26
N LYS A 458 0.16 15.29 -8.55
CA LYS A 458 -0.33 16.64 -8.23
C LYS A 458 -0.46 16.89 -6.72
N GLY A 459 -0.62 15.84 -5.91
CA GLY A 459 -0.64 15.93 -4.45
C GLY A 459 0.73 16.16 -3.79
N LEU A 460 1.83 16.03 -4.55
CA LEU A 460 3.19 16.21 -4.06
C LEU A 460 3.69 17.67 -4.17
N PRO A 461 4.63 18.10 -3.31
CA PRO A 461 5.35 19.36 -3.49
C PRO A 461 5.99 19.47 -4.88
N LEU A 462 6.11 20.71 -5.38
CA LEU A 462 6.60 21.00 -6.74
C LEU A 462 7.97 20.39 -7.04
N ASP A 463 8.89 20.44 -6.07
CA ASP A 463 10.26 19.93 -6.25
C ASP A 463 10.27 18.41 -6.44
N LEU A 464 9.57 17.67 -5.58
CA LEU A 464 9.44 16.21 -5.69
C LEU A 464 8.74 15.79 -6.98
N ARG A 465 7.70 16.52 -7.37
CA ARG A 465 7.01 16.28 -8.64
C ARG A 465 7.98 16.41 -9.83
N ARG A 466 8.82 17.44 -9.84
CA ARG A 466 9.81 17.66 -10.90
C ARG A 466 10.86 16.55 -10.94
N ASP A 467 11.39 16.16 -9.78
CA ASP A 467 12.40 15.10 -9.69
C ASP A 467 11.86 13.75 -10.16
N ILE A 468 10.63 13.38 -9.75
CA ILE A 468 9.98 12.14 -10.18
C ILE A 468 9.74 12.16 -11.69
N LYS A 469 9.16 13.24 -12.22
CA LYS A 469 8.93 13.36 -13.67
C LYS A 469 10.24 13.26 -14.44
N ARG A 470 11.26 14.01 -14.05
CA ARG A 470 12.60 13.95 -14.65
C ARG A 470 13.14 12.52 -14.65
N TYR A 471 13.09 11.83 -13.51
CA TYR A 471 13.57 10.44 -13.42
C TYR A 471 12.86 9.50 -14.40
N LEU A 472 11.56 9.70 -14.66
CA LEU A 472 10.78 8.83 -15.54
C LEU A 472 10.99 9.10 -17.04
N CYS A 473 11.14 10.36 -17.45
CA CYS A 473 11.15 10.73 -18.87
C CYS A 473 12.49 11.21 -19.44
N TYR A 474 13.47 11.56 -18.61
CA TYR A 474 14.67 12.27 -19.05
C TYR A 474 15.43 11.51 -20.15
N ASP A 475 15.67 10.21 -19.96
CA ASP A 475 16.37 9.37 -20.95
C ASP A 475 15.59 9.23 -22.26
N LEU A 476 14.25 9.22 -22.21
CA LEU A 476 13.38 9.14 -23.38
C LEU A 476 13.43 10.44 -24.19
N VAL A 477 13.32 11.59 -23.50
CA VAL A 477 13.40 12.91 -24.14
C VAL A 477 14.75 13.10 -24.81
N ARG A 478 15.83 12.69 -24.15
CA ARG A 478 17.19 12.89 -24.64
C ARG A 478 17.53 12.04 -25.88
N ARG A 479 16.76 10.99 -26.17
CA ARG A 479 16.92 10.23 -27.43
C ARG A 479 16.50 11.02 -28.66
N VAL A 480 15.68 12.05 -28.51
CA VAL A 480 15.34 12.95 -29.62
C VAL A 480 16.58 13.81 -29.93
N PRO A 481 17.18 13.68 -31.13
CA PRO A 481 18.47 14.33 -31.42
C PRO A 481 18.47 15.87 -31.31
N LEU A 482 17.28 16.47 -31.42
CA LEU A 482 17.05 17.90 -31.23
C LEU A 482 17.07 18.29 -29.74
N PHE A 483 16.46 17.47 -28.87
CA PHE A 483 16.38 17.74 -27.44
C PHE A 483 17.69 17.46 -26.71
N ASP A 484 18.49 16.49 -27.16
CA ASP A 484 19.83 16.22 -26.60
C ASP A 484 20.79 17.44 -26.63
N GLN A 485 20.52 18.41 -27.50
CA GLN A 485 21.33 19.64 -27.61
C GLN A 485 20.74 20.82 -26.82
N MET A 486 19.60 20.62 -26.16
CA MET A 486 19.01 21.61 -25.27
C MET A 486 19.75 21.66 -23.94
N ASP A 487 19.68 22.80 -23.28
CA ASP A 487 20.13 22.93 -21.91
C ASP A 487 19.23 22.14 -20.96
N GLU A 488 19.80 21.71 -19.83
CA GLU A 488 19.10 20.89 -18.82
C GLU A 488 17.78 21.53 -18.35
N ARG A 489 17.71 22.86 -18.26
CA ARG A 489 16.50 23.57 -17.83
C ARG A 489 15.34 23.39 -18.81
N MET A 490 15.64 23.33 -20.11
CA MET A 490 14.64 23.10 -21.15
C MET A 490 14.21 21.63 -21.18
N LEU A 491 15.14 20.70 -20.99
CA LEU A 491 14.82 19.28 -20.81
C LEU A 491 13.90 19.06 -19.60
N ASP A 492 14.19 19.72 -18.47
CA ASP A 492 13.35 19.70 -17.27
C ASP A 492 11.95 20.27 -17.56
N ALA A 493 11.85 21.35 -18.35
CA ALA A 493 10.57 21.95 -18.75
C ALA A 493 9.73 21.03 -19.67
N ILE A 494 10.39 20.27 -20.58
CA ILE A 494 9.74 19.23 -21.39
C ILE A 494 9.22 18.13 -20.47
N CYS A 495 10.08 17.61 -19.60
CA CYS A 495 9.74 16.53 -18.68
C CYS A 495 8.60 16.89 -17.73
N GLU A 496 8.49 18.14 -17.28
CA GLU A 496 7.36 18.59 -16.46
C GLU A 496 6.00 18.53 -17.21
N ARG A 497 6.00 18.64 -18.54
CA ARG A 497 4.79 18.71 -19.40
C ARG A 497 4.35 17.38 -19.98
N LEU A 498 5.22 16.37 -19.98
CA LEU A 498 4.87 15.03 -20.41
C LEU A 498 3.76 14.43 -19.51
N LYS A 499 2.83 13.74 -20.18
CA LYS A 499 1.70 13.04 -19.56
C LYS A 499 1.72 11.56 -19.92
N PRO A 500 1.38 10.64 -19.01
CA PRO A 500 1.31 9.22 -19.33
C PRO A 500 0.13 8.93 -20.26
N ALA A 501 0.32 8.01 -21.20
CA ALA A 501 -0.69 7.55 -22.14
C ALA A 501 -0.60 6.02 -22.35
N LEU A 502 -1.78 5.39 -22.46
CA LEU A 502 -1.93 3.94 -22.61
C LEU A 502 -2.71 3.65 -23.89
N CYS A 503 -2.22 2.68 -24.67
CA CYS A 503 -2.86 2.27 -25.91
C CYS A 503 -2.99 0.75 -25.94
N THR A 504 -4.16 0.24 -26.35
CA THR A 504 -4.39 -1.20 -26.48
C THR A 504 -3.94 -1.70 -27.85
N GLN A 505 -3.57 -2.98 -27.92
CA GLN A 505 -3.25 -3.62 -29.19
C GLN A 505 -4.37 -3.46 -30.23
N GLY A 506 -3.98 -3.12 -31.45
CA GLY A 506 -4.86 -2.94 -32.59
C GLY A 506 -5.39 -1.52 -32.77
N THR A 507 -5.15 -0.62 -31.80
CA THR A 507 -5.55 0.79 -31.91
C THR A 507 -4.71 1.52 -32.95
N CYS A 508 -5.38 2.30 -33.80
CA CYS A 508 -4.72 3.20 -34.73
C CYS A 508 -4.56 4.54 -34.03
N LEU A 509 -3.31 4.96 -33.83
CA LEU A 509 -2.99 6.22 -33.13
C LEU A 509 -3.21 7.42 -34.04
N VAL A 510 -2.70 7.33 -35.26
CA VAL A 510 -2.79 8.37 -36.29
C VAL A 510 -2.79 7.72 -37.67
N ARG A 511 -3.56 8.25 -38.62
CA ARG A 511 -3.50 7.83 -40.02
C ARG A 511 -2.70 8.82 -40.86
N GLU A 512 -2.13 8.33 -41.95
CA GLU A 512 -1.48 9.19 -42.94
C GLU A 512 -2.46 10.27 -43.42
N GLY A 513 -2.06 11.54 -43.30
CA GLY A 513 -2.89 12.71 -43.62
C GLY A 513 -3.60 13.37 -42.43
N ASP A 514 -3.81 12.65 -41.32
CA ASP A 514 -4.48 13.18 -40.12
C ASP A 514 -3.61 14.25 -39.43
N PRO A 515 -4.20 15.27 -38.78
CA PRO A 515 -3.43 16.24 -38.00
C PRO A 515 -2.73 15.58 -36.81
N VAL A 516 -1.43 15.86 -36.65
CA VAL A 516 -0.65 15.38 -35.51
C VAL A 516 -0.86 16.33 -34.33
N ASN A 517 -1.51 15.84 -33.27
CA ASN A 517 -1.83 16.64 -32.08
C ASN A 517 -0.84 16.45 -30.93
N GLU A 518 -0.13 15.32 -30.92
CA GLU A 518 0.78 14.94 -29.85
C GLU A 518 1.96 14.12 -30.40
N MET A 519 3.09 14.25 -29.72
CA MET A 519 4.29 13.44 -29.93
C MET A 519 4.34 12.37 -28.84
N LEU A 520 4.56 11.12 -29.21
CA LEU A 520 4.57 9.97 -28.29
C LEU A 520 6.00 9.47 -28.07
N PHE A 521 6.36 9.24 -26.80
CA PHE A 521 7.62 8.61 -26.39
C PHE A 521 7.32 7.23 -25.83
N ILE A 522 7.82 6.18 -26.49
CA ILE A 522 7.43 4.81 -26.18
C ILE A 522 8.26 4.29 -25.01
N ILE A 523 7.60 3.89 -23.93
CA ILE A 523 8.25 3.29 -22.76
C ILE A 523 8.26 1.77 -22.92
N ARG A 524 7.11 1.20 -23.30
CA ARG A 524 6.91 -0.24 -23.50
C ARG A 524 5.95 -0.51 -24.65
N GLY A 525 6.13 -1.66 -25.26
CA GLY A 525 5.32 -2.13 -26.38
C GLY A 525 5.81 -1.65 -27.73
N ASN A 526 5.13 -2.12 -28.78
CA ASN A 526 5.55 -1.94 -30.16
C ASN A 526 4.41 -1.34 -30.99
N LEU A 527 4.76 -0.38 -31.83
CA LEU A 527 3.91 0.21 -32.85
C LEU A 527 4.43 -0.15 -34.24
N ASP A 528 3.55 -0.38 -35.19
CA ASP A 528 3.90 -0.46 -36.61
C ASP A 528 3.51 0.86 -37.26
N SER A 529 4.44 1.44 -38.01
CA SER A 529 4.26 2.68 -38.76
C SER A 529 4.46 2.39 -40.25
N TYR A 530 3.48 2.71 -41.09
CA TYR A 530 3.56 2.49 -42.53
C TYR A 530 3.00 3.65 -43.34
N THR A 531 3.52 3.84 -44.56
CA THR A 531 3.06 4.88 -45.50
C THR A 531 2.83 4.30 -46.88
N THR A 532 1.80 4.83 -47.54
CA THR A 532 1.45 4.56 -48.94
C THR A 532 1.80 5.72 -49.86
N ASN A 533 2.42 6.79 -49.32
CA ASN A 533 2.75 8.03 -50.02
C ASN A 533 1.55 8.59 -50.78
N GLY A 534 0.43 8.75 -50.07
CA GLY A 534 -0.83 9.22 -50.66
C GLY A 534 -1.49 8.24 -51.63
N GLY A 535 -1.31 6.93 -51.42
CA GLY A 535 -1.97 5.88 -52.22
C GLY A 535 -1.27 5.53 -53.55
N ARG A 536 0.03 5.80 -53.69
CA ARG A 536 0.78 5.49 -54.91
C ARG A 536 0.94 3.97 -55.06
N THR A 537 0.41 3.40 -56.14
CA THR A 537 0.46 1.95 -56.40
C THR A 537 1.90 1.45 -56.45
N GLY A 538 2.22 0.43 -55.65
CA GLY A 538 3.56 -0.17 -55.57
C GLY A 538 4.53 0.48 -54.57
N PHE A 539 4.08 1.48 -53.80
CA PHE A 539 4.88 2.08 -52.72
C PHE A 539 4.30 1.72 -51.35
N PHE A 540 4.99 0.85 -50.61
CA PHE A 540 4.67 0.53 -49.22
C PHE A 540 5.97 0.51 -48.41
N ASN A 541 6.08 1.44 -47.46
CA ASN A 541 7.22 1.49 -46.54
C ASN A 541 6.70 1.32 -45.12
N SER A 542 7.19 0.32 -44.40
CA SER A 542 6.85 0.04 -43.01
C SER A 542 8.08 0.03 -42.12
N CYS A 543 7.91 0.52 -40.89
CA CYS A 543 8.91 0.46 -39.83
C CYS A 543 8.22 0.12 -38.50
N ARG A 544 8.93 -0.58 -37.63
CA ARG A 544 8.46 -0.85 -36.27
C ARG A 544 9.11 0.15 -35.31
N ILE A 545 8.30 0.72 -34.42
CA ILE A 545 8.68 1.68 -33.38
C ILE A 545 8.57 0.94 -32.05
N GLY A 546 9.67 0.87 -31.31
CA GLY A 546 9.76 0.11 -30.08
C GLY A 546 10.08 0.98 -28.85
N PRO A 547 10.42 0.33 -27.72
CA PRO A 547 10.80 1.01 -26.50
C PRO A 547 11.98 1.97 -26.69
N GLY A 548 11.77 3.22 -26.30
CA GLY A 548 12.72 4.32 -26.41
C GLY A 548 12.74 5.01 -27.78
N ASP A 549 11.91 4.59 -28.73
CA ASP A 549 11.63 5.36 -29.94
C ASP A 549 10.51 6.37 -29.68
N PHE A 550 10.25 7.24 -30.66
CA PHE A 550 9.19 8.24 -30.61
C PHE A 550 8.47 8.37 -31.95
N CYS A 551 7.26 8.96 -31.95
CA CYS A 551 6.53 9.32 -33.17
C CYS A 551 5.82 10.68 -33.02
N GLY A 552 5.40 11.28 -34.13
CA GLY A 552 4.85 12.64 -34.17
C GLY A 552 5.91 13.74 -34.31
N GLU A 553 7.06 13.40 -34.90
CA GLU A 553 8.20 14.32 -35.11
C GLU A 553 7.89 15.50 -36.03
N GLU A 554 6.82 15.40 -36.82
CA GLU A 554 6.29 16.49 -37.63
C GLU A 554 5.99 17.74 -36.81
N LEU A 555 5.58 17.56 -35.55
CA LEU A 555 5.31 18.64 -34.61
C LEU A 555 6.55 19.47 -34.26
N LEU A 556 7.75 18.87 -34.29
CA LEU A 556 8.99 19.59 -33.98
C LEU A 556 9.26 20.70 -35.01
N THR A 557 9.03 20.41 -36.30
CA THR A 557 9.22 21.40 -37.36
C THR A 557 8.18 22.51 -37.26
N TRP A 558 6.92 22.16 -36.99
CA TRP A 558 5.84 23.13 -36.81
C TRP A 558 6.08 24.06 -35.59
N ALA A 559 6.43 23.51 -34.43
CA ALA A 559 6.59 24.30 -33.20
C ALA A 559 7.78 25.28 -33.26
N LEU A 560 8.82 24.94 -34.03
CA LEU A 560 10.02 25.75 -34.20
C LEU A 560 9.84 26.93 -35.18
N ASN A 561 8.78 26.96 -36.00
CA ASN A 561 8.53 28.06 -36.95
C ASN A 561 8.21 29.39 -36.24
N ARG A 562 8.75 30.53 -36.70
CA ARG A 562 8.60 31.87 -36.07
C ARG A 562 7.14 32.22 -35.77
N ARG A 563 6.23 31.88 -36.68
CA ARG A 563 4.78 31.99 -36.48
C ARG A 563 4.17 30.63 -36.81
N PRO A 564 4.09 29.72 -35.82
CA PRO A 564 3.50 28.41 -36.08
C PRO A 564 2.04 28.64 -36.48
N SER A 565 1.64 28.08 -37.63
CA SER A 565 0.27 28.14 -38.11
C SER A 565 -0.68 27.58 -37.06
N VAL A 566 -1.93 28.08 -37.04
CA VAL A 566 -2.99 27.47 -36.21
C VAL A 566 -3.26 26.03 -36.67
N ILE A 567 -3.02 25.76 -37.96
CA ILE A 567 -3.14 24.43 -38.56
C ILE A 567 -1.95 23.56 -38.14
N LEU A 568 -2.27 22.38 -37.58
CA LEU A 568 -1.31 21.35 -37.21
C LEU A 568 -0.78 20.61 -38.43
N PRO A 569 0.45 20.08 -38.39
CA PRO A 569 1.02 19.33 -39.49
C PRO A 569 0.28 18.00 -39.69
N SER A 570 0.07 17.60 -40.94
CA SER A 570 -0.46 16.27 -41.28
C SER A 570 0.59 15.18 -41.06
N SER A 571 0.14 14.03 -40.55
CA SER A 571 0.98 12.86 -40.34
C SER A 571 1.47 12.29 -41.67
N THR A 572 2.76 11.98 -41.75
CA THR A 572 3.36 11.36 -42.94
C THR A 572 3.09 9.86 -43.04
N ARG A 573 2.68 9.22 -41.93
CA ARG A 573 2.52 7.77 -41.82
C ARG A 573 1.28 7.40 -41.01
N THR A 574 0.78 6.20 -41.24
CA THR A 574 -0.21 5.57 -40.36
C THR A 574 0.51 4.78 -39.27
N VAL A 575 0.20 5.04 -38.01
CA VAL A 575 0.79 4.38 -36.84
C VAL A 575 -0.28 3.57 -36.11
N LYS A 576 0.00 2.28 -35.89
CA LYS A 576 -0.91 1.33 -35.26
C LYS A 576 -0.20 0.52 -34.17
N ALA A 577 -0.87 0.32 -33.04
CA ALA A 577 -0.36 -0.49 -31.94
C ALA A 577 -0.40 -1.99 -32.25
N VAL A 578 0.74 -2.67 -32.10
CA VAL A 578 0.89 -4.11 -32.31
C VAL A 578 0.73 -4.88 -31.00
N SER A 579 1.20 -4.28 -29.90
CA SER A 579 0.99 -4.76 -28.53
C SER A 579 0.26 -3.69 -27.72
N GLU A 580 -0.02 -3.98 -26.46
CA GLU A 580 -0.30 -2.92 -25.50
C GLU A 580 0.93 -2.01 -25.37
N VAL A 581 0.71 -0.70 -25.35
CA VAL A 581 1.76 0.32 -25.36
C VAL A 581 1.57 1.29 -24.20
N GLU A 582 2.66 1.51 -23.47
CA GLU A 582 2.80 2.52 -22.44
C GLU A 582 3.74 3.61 -22.97
N SER A 583 3.29 4.85 -22.94
CA SER A 583 4.02 5.97 -23.55
C SER A 583 3.84 7.26 -22.77
N PHE A 584 4.72 8.23 -22.99
CA PHE A 584 4.47 9.62 -22.61
C PHE A 584 4.00 10.41 -23.83
N THR A 585 2.99 11.26 -23.67
CA THR A 585 2.54 12.21 -24.69
C THR A 585 3.10 13.60 -24.40
N PHE A 586 3.51 14.28 -25.48
CA PHE A 586 3.83 15.69 -25.49
C PHE A 586 2.87 16.41 -26.44
N VAL A 587 1.91 17.12 -25.87
CA VAL A 587 0.85 17.80 -26.62
C VAL A 587 1.44 18.96 -27.42
N ALA A 588 0.91 19.22 -28.62
CA ALA A 588 1.37 20.27 -29.53
C ALA A 588 1.42 21.66 -28.86
N GLU A 589 0.43 22.01 -28.03
CA GLU A 589 0.39 23.30 -27.32
C GLU A 589 1.54 23.45 -26.32
N ASP A 590 1.83 22.39 -25.56
CA ASP A 590 2.93 22.34 -24.61
C ASP A 590 4.28 22.38 -25.32
N LEU A 591 4.41 21.68 -26.45
CA LEU A 591 5.60 21.74 -27.29
C LEU A 591 5.80 23.14 -27.87
N LYS A 592 4.74 23.81 -28.34
CA LYS A 592 4.79 25.20 -28.82
C LYS A 592 5.24 26.15 -27.71
N PHE A 593 4.75 25.96 -26.49
CA PHE A 593 5.16 26.75 -25.33
C PHE A 593 6.65 26.60 -25.03
N VAL A 594 7.17 25.36 -25.00
CA VAL A 594 8.61 25.12 -24.79
C VAL A 594 9.43 25.63 -25.99
N ALA A 595 8.98 25.37 -27.22
CA ALA A 595 9.67 25.82 -28.43
C ALA A 595 9.80 27.35 -28.49
N ALA A 596 8.82 28.10 -27.97
CA ALA A 596 8.91 29.56 -27.89
C ALA A 596 10.07 30.04 -26.99
N GLN A 597 10.38 29.30 -25.92
CA GLN A 597 11.55 29.57 -25.07
C GLN A 597 12.86 29.13 -25.74
N PHE A 598 12.82 28.04 -26.51
CA PHE A 598 13.97 27.49 -27.23
C PHE A 598 14.51 28.39 -28.35
N ARG A 599 13.65 29.24 -28.95
CA ARG A 599 14.06 30.19 -30.01
C ARG A 599 15.19 31.13 -29.61
N ARG A 600 15.44 31.29 -28.31
CA ARG A 600 16.48 32.14 -27.74
C ARG A 600 17.88 31.51 -27.71
N LEU A 601 18.02 30.22 -28.07
CA LEU A 601 19.31 29.51 -28.05
C LEU A 601 19.93 29.46 -29.46
N HIS A 602 20.92 30.32 -29.68
CA HIS A 602 21.65 30.47 -30.94
C HIS A 602 22.77 29.44 -31.06
N SER A 603 22.54 28.31 -31.74
CA SER A 603 23.64 27.43 -32.13
C SER A 603 23.58 27.03 -33.61
N LYS A 604 24.70 27.22 -34.31
CA LYS A 604 24.90 26.70 -35.67
C LYS A 604 24.75 25.18 -35.72
N GLN A 605 25.13 24.49 -34.63
CA GLN A 605 25.00 23.04 -34.48
C GLN A 605 23.53 22.60 -34.41
N LEU A 606 22.69 23.37 -33.71
CA LEU A 606 21.25 23.14 -33.64
C LEU A 606 20.58 23.29 -35.01
N ARG A 607 20.91 24.36 -35.75
CA ARG A 607 20.41 24.56 -37.12
C ARG A 607 20.80 23.40 -38.05
N HIS A 608 22.04 22.93 -37.95
CA HIS A 608 22.51 21.80 -38.74
C HIS A 608 21.78 20.50 -38.38
N LYS A 609 21.66 20.17 -37.08
CA LYS A 609 20.90 19.00 -36.64
C LYS A 609 19.44 19.09 -37.06
N PHE A 610 18.80 20.25 -36.92
CA PHE A 610 17.43 20.43 -37.37
C PHE A 610 17.27 20.17 -38.87
N ARG A 611 18.12 20.77 -39.72
CA ARG A 611 18.11 20.49 -41.17
C ARG A 611 18.38 19.02 -41.48
N PHE A 612 19.29 18.41 -40.73
CA PHE A 612 19.66 17.02 -40.92
C PHE A 612 18.56 16.06 -40.50
N TYR A 613 17.77 16.33 -39.45
CA TYR A 613 16.73 15.43 -38.94
C TYR A 613 15.32 15.77 -39.43
N SER A 614 15.07 17.01 -39.89
CA SER A 614 13.76 17.40 -40.40
C SER A 614 13.44 16.70 -41.72
N HIS A 615 12.30 16.02 -41.76
CA HIS A 615 11.81 15.33 -42.95
C HIS A 615 11.64 16.29 -44.15
N GLN A 616 11.12 17.50 -43.91
CA GLN A 616 10.90 18.49 -44.97
C GLN A 616 12.23 18.91 -45.64
N TRP A 617 13.27 19.13 -44.83
CA TRP A 617 14.60 19.48 -45.34
C TRP A 617 15.28 18.34 -46.07
N ARG A 618 15.16 17.10 -45.57
CA ARG A 618 15.68 15.89 -46.25
C ARG A 618 15.02 15.68 -47.61
N THR A 619 13.70 15.78 -47.67
CA THR A 619 12.93 15.60 -48.91
C THR A 619 13.25 16.70 -49.91
N TRP A 620 13.28 17.96 -49.46
CA TRP A 620 13.69 19.08 -50.33
C TRP A 620 15.10 18.90 -50.87
N ALA A 621 16.07 18.54 -50.02
CA ALA A 621 17.46 18.30 -50.44
C ALA A 621 17.56 17.14 -51.45
N ALA A 622 16.86 16.03 -51.20
CA ALA A 622 16.81 14.90 -52.11
C ALA A 622 16.23 15.30 -53.47
N CYS A 623 15.09 16.00 -53.49
CA CYS A 623 14.48 16.48 -54.73
C CYS A 623 15.38 17.49 -55.46
N PHE A 624 16.05 18.39 -54.74
CA PHE A 624 16.98 19.36 -55.30
C PHE A 624 18.19 18.68 -55.95
N ILE A 625 18.80 17.70 -55.28
CA ILE A 625 19.90 16.89 -55.83
C ILE A 625 19.44 16.10 -57.05
N GLN A 626 18.26 15.46 -56.98
CA GLN A 626 17.68 14.74 -58.11
C GLN A 626 17.44 15.66 -59.31
N ALA A 627 16.92 16.87 -59.08
CA ALA A 627 16.73 17.88 -60.10
C ALA A 627 18.04 18.32 -60.75
N ALA A 628 19.05 18.62 -59.93
CA ALA A 628 20.38 19.02 -60.39
C ALA A 628 21.05 17.90 -61.22
N TYR A 629 20.96 16.66 -60.75
CA TYR A 629 21.49 15.49 -61.46
C TYR A 629 20.78 15.25 -62.80
N ARG A 630 19.45 15.38 -62.85
CA ARG A 630 18.68 15.31 -64.10
C ARG A 630 19.10 16.40 -65.10
N ARG A 631 19.32 17.63 -64.63
CA ARG A 631 19.83 18.74 -65.47
C ARG A 631 21.24 18.45 -65.99
N TYR A 632 22.14 17.96 -65.13
CA TYR A 632 23.48 17.56 -65.53
C TYR A 632 23.46 16.44 -66.58
N LYS A 633 22.68 15.38 -66.35
CA LYS A 633 22.53 14.27 -67.31
C LYS A 633 21.99 14.74 -68.65
N LYS A 634 21.02 15.68 -68.65
CA LYS A 634 20.50 16.30 -69.89
C LYS A 634 21.59 17.08 -70.63
N ARG A 635 22.39 17.91 -69.93
CA ARG A 635 23.50 18.65 -70.54
C ARG A 635 24.59 17.73 -71.09
N LYS A 636 24.97 16.69 -70.34
CA LYS A 636 25.96 15.70 -70.78
C LYS A 636 25.50 14.95 -72.03
N GLY A 637 24.23 14.53 -72.07
CA GLY A 637 23.66 13.87 -73.25
C GLY A 637 23.60 14.78 -74.47
N VAL A 638 23.31 16.08 -74.30
CA VAL A 638 23.36 17.07 -75.39
C VAL A 638 24.80 17.28 -75.88
N ALA A 639 25.77 17.40 -74.98
CA ALA A 639 27.18 17.55 -75.35
C ALA A 639 27.77 16.31 -76.02
N GLU A 640 27.38 15.10 -75.58
CA GLU A 640 27.75 13.83 -76.25
C GLU A 640 27.11 13.75 -77.65
N LEU A 641 25.91 14.29 -77.85
CA LEU A 641 25.25 14.38 -79.16
C LEU A 641 25.92 15.38 -80.09
N GLU A 642 26.25 16.57 -79.61
CA GLU A 642 27.00 17.58 -80.36
C GLU A 642 28.40 17.08 -80.74
N ALA A 643 29.07 16.33 -79.85
CA ALA A 643 30.35 15.70 -80.16
C ALA A 643 30.22 14.61 -81.24
N LEU A 644 29.13 13.84 -81.24
CA LEU A 644 28.85 12.84 -82.27
C LEU A 644 28.49 13.47 -83.62
N GLU A 645 27.67 14.53 -83.63
CA GLU A 645 27.34 15.31 -84.85
C GLU A 645 28.60 15.95 -85.45
N ASN A 646 29.49 16.49 -84.63
CA ASN A 646 30.77 17.03 -85.10
C ASN A 646 31.70 15.94 -85.68
N LEU A 647 31.63 14.71 -85.17
CA LEU A 647 32.41 13.58 -85.69
C LEU A 647 31.88 13.09 -87.06
N VAL A 648 30.55 13.12 -87.24
CA VAL A 648 29.87 12.79 -88.50
C VAL A 648 30.16 13.88 -89.57
N ASN A 649 30.09 15.15 -89.20
CA ASN A 649 30.41 16.26 -90.12
C ASN A 649 31.90 16.25 -90.54
N ALA A 650 32.80 15.84 -89.66
CA ALA A 650 34.22 15.65 -90.01
C ALA A 650 34.44 14.48 -90.98
N THR A 651 33.62 13.43 -90.91
CA THR A 651 33.71 12.28 -91.85
C THR A 651 33.07 12.55 -93.20
N GLU A 652 32.02 13.38 -93.29
CA GLU A 652 31.43 13.81 -94.57
C GLU A 652 32.31 14.83 -95.33
N SER A 653 33.20 15.56 -94.65
CA SER A 653 34.15 16.47 -95.30
C SER A 653 35.31 15.77 -96.05
N PHE A 654 35.45 14.45 -95.90
CA PHE A 654 36.54 13.66 -96.51
C PHE A 654 36.12 12.85 -97.75
N SER A 655 34.84 12.83 -98.14
CA SER A 655 34.31 12.03 -99.26
C SER A 655 33.85 12.85 -100.47
N GLY A 656 34.51 13.98 -100.73
CA GLY A 656 34.19 14.90 -101.82
C GLY A 656 35.09 14.83 -103.06
N GLN A 657 35.51 13.65 -103.54
CA GLN A 657 36.02 13.49 -104.92
C GLN A 657 36.23 12.01 -105.33
N LEU A 658 35.29 11.43 -106.09
CA LEU A 658 35.49 10.70 -107.37
C LEU A 658 34.25 9.84 -107.78
N ASP A 659 33.94 9.97 -109.07
CA ASP A 659 33.12 9.25 -110.07
C ASP A 659 32.20 8.03 -109.81
N MET A 660 31.19 7.99 -110.70
CA MET A 660 30.05 7.09 -110.92
C MET A 660 30.38 5.62 -111.25
N ASN A 661 29.62 4.68 -110.63
CA ASN A 661 28.91 3.52 -111.22
C ASN A 661 28.90 2.28 -110.30
N ALA A 662 27.79 2.01 -109.59
CA ALA A 662 27.31 0.67 -109.18
C ALA A 662 25.98 0.78 -108.37
N PRO A 663 25.10 -0.23 -108.40
CA PRO A 663 23.75 -0.11 -107.86
C PRO A 663 23.70 -0.11 -106.33
N SER A 664 22.73 0.65 -105.80
CA SER A 664 22.47 0.88 -104.38
C SER A 664 22.14 -0.38 -103.57
N PRO A 665 22.73 -0.59 -102.38
CA PRO A 665 22.07 -1.26 -101.29
C PRO A 665 21.31 -0.23 -100.44
N ARG A 666 20.01 -0.46 -100.32
CA ARG A 666 19.12 0.21 -99.38
C ARG A 666 19.66 0.12 -97.94
N SER A 667 19.81 1.30 -97.34
CA SER A 667 19.38 1.67 -95.97
C SER A 667 19.70 0.73 -94.79
N GLY A 668 20.88 0.90 -94.19
CA GLY A 668 21.04 0.74 -92.73
C GLY A 668 20.92 2.07 -91.97
N PHE A 669 21.36 3.16 -92.61
CA PHE A 669 21.40 4.49 -92.01
C PHE A 669 20.02 5.16 -91.87
N ALA A 670 19.11 4.97 -92.82
CA ALA A 670 17.75 5.52 -92.72
C ALA A 670 16.91 4.83 -91.63
N GLU A 671 17.16 3.54 -91.37
CA GLU A 671 16.49 2.78 -90.30
C GLU A 671 17.06 3.14 -88.92
N TYR A 672 18.36 3.44 -88.84
CA TYR A 672 19.00 3.96 -87.63
C TYR A 672 18.55 5.41 -87.33
N ALA A 673 18.47 6.27 -88.34
CA ALA A 673 18.00 7.66 -88.22
C ALA A 673 16.51 7.74 -87.86
N THR A 674 15.67 6.82 -88.35
CA THR A 674 14.24 6.76 -88.00
C THR A 674 14.01 6.16 -86.61
N ARG A 675 14.78 5.16 -86.17
CA ARG A 675 14.81 4.72 -84.75
C ARG A 675 15.30 5.82 -83.80
N TRP A 676 16.29 6.62 -84.23
CA TRP A 676 16.79 7.76 -83.47
C TRP A 676 15.80 8.92 -83.40
N ALA A 677 15.11 9.25 -84.50
CA ALA A 677 14.05 10.25 -84.51
C ALA A 677 12.81 9.83 -83.70
N ALA A 678 12.49 8.52 -83.67
CA ALA A 678 11.45 7.97 -82.80
C ALA A 678 11.82 8.08 -81.31
N SER A 679 13.10 7.88 -80.96
CA SER A 679 13.63 8.13 -79.61
C SER A 679 13.53 9.62 -79.22
N ARG A 680 13.76 10.54 -80.17
CA ARG A 680 13.58 12.00 -80.01
C ARG A 680 12.13 12.40 -79.67
N LYS A 681 11.13 11.76 -80.30
CA LYS A 681 9.69 12.02 -80.03
C LYS A 681 9.19 11.37 -78.73
N GLY A 682 9.75 10.23 -78.32
CA GLY A 682 9.44 9.60 -77.02
C GLY A 682 9.98 10.41 -75.84
N LEU A 683 11.17 11.00 -75.98
CA LEU A 683 11.84 11.73 -74.90
C LEU A 683 11.30 13.15 -74.69
N HIS A 684 10.88 13.86 -75.75
CA HIS A 684 10.34 15.21 -75.61
C HIS A 684 8.93 15.25 -75.01
N LYS A 685 8.07 14.26 -75.31
CA LYS A 685 6.70 14.20 -74.79
C LYS A 685 6.60 13.80 -73.31
N GLN A 686 7.62 13.14 -72.75
CA GLN A 686 7.66 12.82 -71.31
C GLN A 686 8.38 13.88 -70.45
N SER A 687 9.26 14.71 -71.04
CA SER A 687 10.11 15.64 -70.24
C SER A 687 9.47 16.99 -69.91
N ASP A 688 8.53 17.49 -70.73
CA ASP A 688 7.98 18.83 -70.51
C ASP A 688 6.98 18.86 -69.34
N SER A 689 6.27 17.75 -69.10
CA SER A 689 5.43 17.55 -67.91
C SER A 689 6.27 17.50 -66.62
N ASP A 690 7.34 16.70 -66.61
CA ASP A 690 8.17 16.47 -65.42
C ASP A 690 9.13 17.62 -65.09
N SER A 691 9.46 18.50 -66.05
CA SER A 691 10.32 19.66 -65.79
C SER A 691 9.60 20.78 -65.04
N SER A 692 8.28 20.92 -65.26
CA SER A 692 7.44 21.92 -64.60
C SER A 692 7.13 21.57 -63.14
N ALA A 693 7.06 20.27 -62.80
CA ALA A 693 6.83 19.78 -61.45
C ALA A 693 8.03 19.96 -60.51
N VAL A 694 9.24 20.14 -61.05
CA VAL A 694 10.47 20.29 -60.25
C VAL A 694 10.77 21.76 -59.94
N SER A 695 10.21 22.72 -60.68
CA SER A 695 10.31 24.15 -60.39
C SER A 695 9.41 24.66 -59.26
N SER A 696 8.55 23.80 -58.67
CA SER A 696 7.56 24.21 -57.66
C SER A 696 7.91 23.83 -56.22
N LEU A 697 9.04 23.19 -55.94
CA LEU A 697 9.43 22.84 -54.56
C LEU A 697 9.94 24.08 -53.81
N GLN A 698 9.02 24.74 -53.12
CA GLN A 698 9.29 25.85 -52.23
C GLN A 698 10.34 25.43 -51.18
N LYS A 699 11.41 26.22 -51.06
CA LYS A 699 12.44 25.99 -50.04
C LYS A 699 11.76 26.00 -48.65
N PRO A 700 11.94 24.95 -47.81
CA PRO A 700 11.41 24.95 -46.46
C PRO A 700 11.88 26.19 -45.69
N GLU A 701 11.00 26.79 -44.89
CA GLU A 701 11.35 27.95 -44.07
C GLU A 701 12.47 27.59 -43.10
N GLU A 702 13.46 28.48 -42.99
CA GLU A 702 14.52 28.32 -42.00
C GLU A 702 13.97 28.68 -40.61
N PRO A 703 14.18 27.82 -39.59
CA PRO A 703 13.90 28.24 -38.22
C PRO A 703 14.80 29.42 -37.88
N ASP A 704 14.17 30.57 -37.68
CA ASP A 704 14.85 31.82 -37.43
C ASP A 704 15.23 31.89 -35.94
N PHE A 705 16.48 31.52 -35.66
CA PHE A 705 17.13 31.77 -34.38
C PHE A 705 17.89 33.09 -34.48
N SER A 706 17.28 34.19 -34.86
CA SER A 706 17.88 35.53 -34.77
C SER A 706 17.20 36.30 -33.64
N VAL A 707 17.99 37.10 -32.93
CA VAL A 707 17.48 38.03 -31.91
C VAL A 707 16.87 39.19 -32.69
N ASP A 708 15.56 39.39 -32.59
CA ASP A 708 15.01 40.72 -32.81
C ASP A 708 15.15 41.45 -31.46
N ASP A 709 15.82 42.60 -31.47
CA ASP A 709 15.98 43.52 -30.34
C ASP A 709 14.65 43.96 -29.71
#